data_AF-A0A416W8Z4-F1
#
_entry.id   AF-A0A416W8Z4-F1
#
_cell.length_a   1.000
_cell.length_b   1.000
_cell.length_c   1.000
_cell.angle_alpha   90.00
_cell.angle_beta   90.00
_cell.angle_gamma   90.00
#
_symmetry.space_group_name_H-M   'P 1'
#
loop_
_entity.id
_entity.type
_entity.pdbx_description
1 polymer ?
#
loop_
_entity_poly.entity_id
_entity_poly.type
_entity_poly.pdbx_seq_one_letter_code
_entity_poly.pdbx_strand_id
1 'polypeptide(L)'
;MSKFKRNLITTALPYANGPVHIGHLAGVYVPADIYVRYLRKKGEDVAFIGGSDEHGVPITIKAQKEGVTPQDIVDRYHKIIKDSFEELGISFDIYSRTSSKTHHELSSAFFKKLYDAGKFIEKTSMQFYDEKAGQFLADRYIIGTCPHCGNERAYGDQCEACGTSLNATDLINPVSAITGNKPELKETKHWYLPLDQYEGWLKEWILEEHKEWKPNVYGQCKSWLDNGLQPRAVTRDLDWGVPVPIEGAEGKVLYVWFDAPIGYISATKDLTPEWEKYWKDPETRMIHFIGKDNIVFHCIIFPAMLKAEGSYIVPDNVPANEFLNLEGDKISTSRNWAVWLHEYLVEFPGKQDVLRYVLTANAPETKDNDFTWKDFQTRNNSELVAIYGNFINRTLVLTQKYFANRVPERGELTDYDKEVLAEIPQIVERVEKSLDTFHFRDALKEAMNLARLGNKYLADTEPWKVIKTDEGRVKTILNICLQISANLSTLMEPFMPFSSQKLREFMNIDVIDWAKLGDHVIAAGHELGEAGLLFEKIEDATIQAQVDKLLATKKANELASVKAAPAKENIQYEDFMKMDIRVGKIIAAEKVAKTKKLMKLTVDTGIDERTIVSGIAEHYTPEEVIGRQVSVLVNLEPKPLKGIVSQGMILMAENADGSLSFVTPDKEVKPGSEVR
;
A
#
# COMPACT_ATOMS: atom_id res chain seq x y z
N MET A 1 -32.11 18.91 -7.00
CA MET A 1 -30.68 18.67 -6.75
C MET A 1 -30.20 19.82 -5.89
N SER A 2 -29.81 19.58 -4.64
CA SER A 2 -29.18 20.62 -3.83
C SER A 2 -27.93 21.08 -4.58
N LYS A 3 -27.88 22.35 -4.97
CA LYS A 3 -26.67 22.92 -5.53
C LYS A 3 -25.76 23.23 -4.34
N PHE A 4 -25.02 22.23 -3.88
CA PHE A 4 -24.02 22.40 -2.83
C PHE A 4 -23.14 23.61 -3.17
N LYS A 5 -22.84 24.44 -2.18
CA LYS A 5 -22.04 25.66 -2.36
C LYS A 5 -20.55 25.42 -2.12
N ARG A 6 -20.20 24.33 -1.45
CA ARG A 6 -18.82 23.95 -1.11
C ARG A 6 -18.68 22.44 -0.97
N ASN A 7 -17.45 21.98 -1.09
CA ASN A 7 -17.09 20.57 -1.00
C ASN A 7 -16.09 20.37 0.16
N LEU A 8 -16.39 19.40 1.02
CA LEU A 8 -15.47 18.89 2.02
C LEU A 8 -15.00 17.50 1.57
N ILE A 9 -13.74 17.39 1.20
CA ILE A 9 -13.14 16.15 0.73
C ILE A 9 -12.17 15.65 1.78
N THR A 10 -12.33 14.40 2.23
CA THR A 10 -11.37 13.77 3.14
C THR A 10 -10.79 12.49 2.54
N THR A 11 -9.59 12.13 2.97
CA THR A 11 -8.97 10.83 2.67
C THR A 11 -8.83 10.03 3.95
N ALA A 12 -9.04 8.71 3.88
CA ALA A 12 -8.69 7.80 4.97
C ALA A 12 -7.32 8.16 5.57
N LEU A 13 -7.23 8.32 6.90
CA LEU A 13 -5.97 8.62 7.57
C LEU A 13 -5.08 7.36 7.54
N PRO A 14 -3.83 7.42 7.03
CA PRO A 14 -2.91 6.31 7.12
C PRO A 14 -2.38 6.18 8.54
N TYR A 15 -2.21 4.95 8.99
CA TYR A 15 -1.60 4.64 10.28
C TYR A 15 -0.11 5.04 10.29
N ALA A 16 0.31 5.82 11.29
CA ALA A 16 1.68 6.29 11.44
C ALA A 16 2.62 5.25 12.08
N ASN A 17 2.56 4.00 11.64
CA ASN A 17 3.44 2.92 12.10
C ASN A 17 4.39 2.39 10.99
N GLY A 18 4.30 2.98 9.80
CA GLY A 18 5.09 2.65 8.62
C GLY A 18 4.89 3.69 7.51
N PRO A 19 5.71 3.66 6.46
CA PRO A 19 5.52 4.54 5.30
C PRO A 19 4.31 4.13 4.47
N VAL A 20 3.82 5.02 3.62
CA VAL A 20 2.79 4.71 2.62
C VAL A 20 3.41 4.02 1.39
N HIS A 21 2.61 3.19 0.72
CA HIS A 21 3.00 2.41 -0.46
C HIS A 21 2.01 2.65 -1.61
N ILE A 22 2.35 2.21 -2.82
CA ILE A 22 1.55 2.44 -4.03
C ILE A 22 0.07 2.00 -3.92
N GLY A 23 -0.24 0.94 -3.18
CA GLY A 23 -1.63 0.52 -2.94
C GLY A 23 -2.46 1.55 -2.16
N HIS A 24 -1.86 2.23 -1.18
CA HIS A 24 -2.51 3.33 -0.47
C HIS A 24 -2.81 4.49 -1.42
N LEU A 25 -1.86 4.81 -2.30
CA LEU A 25 -1.98 5.89 -3.28
C LEU A 25 -3.09 5.64 -4.31
N ALA A 26 -3.08 4.45 -4.92
CA ALA A 26 -4.09 4.06 -5.91
C ALA A 26 -5.50 3.92 -5.32
N GLY A 27 -5.59 3.42 -4.08
CA GLY A 27 -6.87 3.21 -3.40
C GLY A 27 -7.53 4.51 -2.95
N VAL A 28 -6.73 5.48 -2.49
CA VAL A 28 -7.27 6.63 -1.73
C VAL A 28 -6.78 7.96 -2.29
N TYR A 29 -5.47 8.20 -2.22
CA TYR A 29 -4.93 9.56 -2.26
C TYR A 29 -4.86 10.16 -3.66
N VAL A 30 -4.44 9.37 -4.67
CA VAL A 30 -4.39 9.85 -6.06
C VAL A 30 -5.79 10.11 -6.61
N PRO A 31 -6.79 9.21 -6.45
CA PRO A 31 -8.18 9.51 -6.83
C PRO A 31 -8.74 10.78 -6.17
N ALA A 32 -8.51 10.95 -4.87
CA ALA A 32 -8.99 12.12 -4.13
C ALA A 32 -8.36 13.42 -4.65
N ASP A 33 -7.05 13.43 -4.87
CA ASP A 33 -6.33 14.59 -5.38
C ASP A 33 -6.74 14.95 -6.82
N ILE A 34 -6.95 13.95 -7.69
CA ILE A 34 -7.50 14.17 -9.04
C ILE A 34 -8.85 14.88 -8.94
N TYR A 35 -9.75 14.37 -8.11
CA TYR A 35 -11.08 14.94 -7.95
C TYR A 35 -11.02 16.39 -7.43
N VAL A 36 -10.21 16.64 -6.40
CA VAL A 36 -10.03 17.98 -5.81
C VAL A 36 -9.46 18.97 -6.81
N ARG A 37 -8.44 18.58 -7.57
CA ARG A 37 -7.84 19.44 -8.62
C ARG A 37 -8.88 19.80 -9.68
N TYR A 38 -9.69 18.84 -10.09
CA TYR A 38 -10.79 19.07 -11.03
C TYR A 38 -11.82 20.08 -10.48
N LEU A 39 -12.28 19.91 -9.23
CA LEU A 39 -13.21 20.84 -8.59
C LEU A 39 -12.62 22.26 -8.48
N ARG A 40 -11.37 22.37 -8.04
CA ARG A 40 -10.66 23.67 -7.95
C ARG A 40 -10.54 24.35 -9.31
N LYS A 41 -10.31 23.59 -10.39
CA LYS A 41 -10.25 24.14 -11.76
C LYS A 41 -11.60 24.61 -12.29
N LYS A 42 -12.70 24.06 -11.77
CA LYS A 42 -14.05 24.57 -11.99
C LYS A 42 -14.41 25.79 -11.12
N GLY A 43 -13.49 26.22 -10.26
CA GLY A 43 -13.70 27.35 -9.35
C GLY A 43 -14.62 27.01 -8.17
N GLU A 44 -14.74 25.74 -7.81
CA GLU A 44 -15.54 25.32 -6.65
C GLU A 44 -14.79 25.58 -5.34
N ASP A 45 -15.53 25.89 -4.27
CA ASP A 45 -15.01 25.96 -2.90
C ASP A 45 -14.75 24.54 -2.40
N VAL A 46 -13.50 24.22 -2.08
CA VAL A 46 -13.05 22.89 -1.69
C VAL A 46 -12.14 23.01 -0.46
N ALA A 47 -12.45 22.24 0.58
CA ALA A 47 -11.53 21.92 1.66
C ALA A 47 -11.08 20.47 1.53
N PHE A 48 -9.79 20.25 1.27
CA PHE A 48 -9.19 18.93 1.10
C PHE A 48 -8.34 18.55 2.32
N ILE A 49 -8.86 17.61 3.10
CA ILE A 49 -8.39 17.27 4.44
C ILE A 49 -7.71 15.89 4.44
N GLY A 50 -6.47 15.87 4.92
CA GLY A 50 -5.74 14.65 5.24
C GLY A 50 -5.09 14.73 6.61
N GLY A 51 -4.41 13.66 6.98
CA GLY A 51 -3.59 13.62 8.19
C GLY A 51 -3.15 12.20 8.50
N SER A 52 -2.42 12.01 9.59
CA SER A 52 -1.98 10.69 10.07
C SER A 52 -2.83 10.21 11.25
N ASP A 53 -3.17 8.92 11.25
CA ASP A 53 -3.75 8.24 12.42
C ASP A 53 -2.60 7.72 13.30
N GLU A 54 -2.51 8.31 14.50
CA GLU A 54 -1.37 8.19 15.39
C GLU A 54 -1.70 7.49 16.72
N HIS A 55 -2.89 6.89 16.89
CA HIS A 55 -3.25 6.17 18.10
C HIS A 55 -3.38 4.66 17.87
N GLY A 56 -3.45 3.88 18.96
CA GLY A 56 -3.72 2.43 18.91
C GLY A 56 -2.53 1.49 19.07
N VAL A 57 -2.84 0.20 19.25
CA VAL A 57 -1.90 -0.87 19.62
C VAL A 57 -0.76 -1.10 18.61
N PRO A 58 -0.97 -1.05 17.28
CA PRO A 58 0.12 -1.26 16.32
C PRO A 58 1.31 -0.31 16.51
N ILE A 59 1.05 0.93 16.96
CA ILE A 59 2.09 1.93 17.23
C ILE A 59 2.87 1.57 18.48
N THR A 60 2.18 1.15 19.55
CA THR A 60 2.84 0.72 20.79
C THR A 60 3.71 -0.52 20.58
N ILE A 61 3.25 -1.49 19.78
CA ILE A 61 4.03 -2.70 19.43
C ILE A 61 5.31 -2.31 18.68
N LYS A 62 5.19 -1.39 17.71
CA LYS A 62 6.33 -0.90 16.92
C LYS A 62 7.33 -0.15 17.79
N ALA A 63 6.85 0.71 18.69
CA ALA A 63 7.65 1.44 19.67
C ALA A 63 8.44 0.49 20.58
N GLN A 64 7.77 -0.51 21.15
CA GLN A 64 8.39 -1.55 21.99
C GLN A 64 9.46 -2.34 21.23
N LYS A 65 9.17 -2.76 20.00
CA LYS A 65 10.12 -3.52 19.16
C LYS A 65 11.39 -2.72 18.85
N GLU A 66 11.29 -1.40 18.74
CA GLU A 66 12.41 -0.51 18.46
C GLU A 66 13.06 0.10 19.71
N GLY A 67 12.49 -0.11 20.90
CA GLY A 67 12.99 0.44 22.15
C GLY A 67 12.84 1.97 22.26
N VAL A 68 11.80 2.54 21.64
CA VAL A 68 11.51 4.00 21.63
C VAL A 68 10.09 4.28 22.13
N THR A 69 9.71 5.55 22.29
CA THR A 69 8.35 5.91 22.70
C THR A 69 7.37 5.86 21.53
N PRO A 70 6.04 5.68 21.78
CA PRO A 70 5.03 5.83 20.73
C PRO A 70 5.09 7.18 20.00
N GLN A 71 5.40 8.26 20.72
CA GLN A 71 5.56 9.60 20.15
C GLN A 71 6.70 9.64 19.11
N ASP A 72 7.85 9.02 19.41
CA ASP A 72 8.97 8.94 18.47
C ASP A 72 8.60 8.21 17.17
N ILE A 73 7.78 7.16 17.26
CA ILE A 73 7.28 6.40 16.10
C ILE A 73 6.41 7.30 15.23
N VAL A 74 5.42 7.96 15.83
CA VAL A 74 4.44 8.74 15.06
C VAL A 74 5.06 10.02 14.51
N ASP A 75 5.96 10.69 15.23
CA ASP A 75 6.68 11.87 14.73
C ASP A 75 7.49 11.54 13.49
N ARG A 76 8.20 10.41 13.51
CA ARG A 76 8.99 9.94 12.37
C ARG A 76 8.11 9.60 11.17
N TYR A 77 7.06 8.79 11.36
CA TYR A 77 6.25 8.34 10.23
C TYR A 77 5.29 9.40 9.72
N HIS A 78 4.74 10.27 10.58
CA HIS A 78 3.98 11.44 10.16
C HIS A 78 4.81 12.30 9.20
N LYS A 79 6.07 12.61 9.57
CA LYS A 79 6.98 13.36 8.71
C LYS A 79 7.23 12.66 7.38
N ILE A 80 7.61 11.37 7.40
CA ILE A 80 7.87 10.61 6.17
C ILE A 80 6.66 10.61 5.25
N ILE A 81 5.46 10.37 5.79
CA ILE A 81 4.23 10.31 5.02
C ILE A 81 3.87 11.68 4.45
N LYS A 82 3.92 12.74 5.28
CA LYS A 82 3.63 14.11 4.86
C LYS A 82 4.56 14.56 3.75
N ASP A 83 5.87 14.44 3.95
CA ASP A 83 6.88 14.82 2.96
C ASP A 83 6.68 14.03 1.65
N SER A 84 6.38 12.73 1.74
CA SER A 84 6.12 11.89 0.57
C SER A 84 4.89 12.34 -0.22
N PHE A 85 3.80 12.71 0.47
CA PHE A 85 2.59 13.22 -0.19
C PHE A 85 2.82 14.57 -0.86
N GLU A 86 3.50 15.49 -0.18
CA GLU A 86 3.88 16.80 -0.73
C GLU A 86 4.75 16.62 -1.99
N GLU A 87 5.77 15.76 -1.92
CA GLU A 87 6.69 15.52 -3.03
C GLU A 87 6.00 14.81 -4.22
N LEU A 88 5.07 13.89 -3.99
CA LEU A 88 4.24 13.29 -5.04
C LEU A 88 3.23 14.30 -5.66
N GLY A 89 3.02 15.44 -5.01
CA GLY A 89 2.08 16.48 -5.44
C GLY A 89 0.64 16.24 -5.02
N ILE A 90 0.39 15.57 -3.88
CA ILE A 90 -0.95 15.54 -3.28
C ILE A 90 -1.23 16.91 -2.64
N SER A 91 -2.32 17.54 -3.05
CA SER A 91 -2.60 18.96 -2.79
C SER A 91 -3.54 19.21 -1.62
N PHE A 92 -3.29 18.55 -0.48
CA PHE A 92 -4.03 18.78 0.77
C PHE A 92 -4.00 20.26 1.16
N ASP A 93 -5.15 20.81 1.58
CA ASP A 93 -5.18 22.12 2.25
C ASP A 93 -4.61 22.01 3.66
N ILE A 94 -4.78 20.84 4.29
CA ILE A 94 -4.10 20.48 5.54
C ILE A 94 -3.81 18.98 5.58
N TYR A 95 -2.60 18.64 6.03
CA TYR A 95 -2.23 17.29 6.42
C TYR A 95 -1.90 17.29 7.93
N SER A 96 -2.90 16.95 8.75
CA SER A 96 -2.83 17.06 10.23
C SER A 96 -2.43 15.74 10.90
N ARG A 97 -2.59 15.66 12.22
CA ARG A 97 -2.28 14.47 13.04
C ARG A 97 -3.22 14.33 14.23
N THR A 98 -3.57 13.07 14.56
CA THR A 98 -4.49 12.79 15.68
C THR A 98 -3.83 12.91 17.06
N SER A 99 -2.50 12.97 17.17
CA SER A 99 -1.83 13.31 18.44
C SER A 99 -1.85 14.80 18.79
N SER A 100 -2.41 15.65 17.92
CA SER A 100 -2.48 17.10 18.15
C SER A 100 -3.39 17.46 19.33
N LYS A 101 -3.07 18.60 19.97
CA LYS A 101 -3.88 19.14 21.06
C LYS A 101 -5.33 19.42 20.62
N THR A 102 -5.53 20.01 19.44
CA THR A 102 -6.86 20.28 18.88
C THR A 102 -7.67 19.00 18.75
N HIS A 103 -7.04 17.92 18.28
CA HIS A 103 -7.69 16.62 18.16
C HIS A 103 -8.10 16.05 19.53
N HIS A 104 -7.18 16.02 20.49
CA HIS A 104 -7.46 15.53 21.85
C HIS A 104 -8.63 16.27 22.49
N GLU A 105 -8.61 17.61 22.44
CA GLU A 105 -9.69 18.43 23.00
C GLU A 105 -11.04 18.17 22.30
N LEU A 106 -11.05 18.09 20.97
CA LEU A 106 -12.28 17.88 20.20
C LEU A 106 -12.86 16.48 20.40
N SER A 107 -12.02 15.45 20.38
CA SER A 107 -12.42 14.06 20.58
C SER A 107 -12.96 13.83 21.99
N SER A 108 -12.30 14.39 23.02
CA SER A 108 -12.83 14.40 24.38
C SER A 108 -14.17 15.15 24.48
N ALA A 109 -14.28 16.34 23.88
CA ALA A 109 -15.55 17.10 23.89
C ALA A 109 -16.69 16.35 23.18
N PHE A 110 -16.39 15.69 22.05
CA PHE A 110 -17.36 14.88 21.30
C PHE A 110 -17.85 13.70 22.13
N PHE A 111 -16.94 12.96 22.76
CA PHE A 111 -17.29 11.88 23.69
C PHE A 111 -18.15 12.40 24.84
N LYS A 112 -17.72 13.48 25.51
CA LYS A 112 -18.42 14.04 26.67
C LYS A 112 -19.85 14.47 26.32
N LYS A 113 -20.04 15.08 25.15
CA LYS A 113 -21.37 15.45 24.66
C LYS A 113 -22.29 14.24 24.48
N LEU A 114 -21.79 13.15 23.87
CA LEU A 114 -22.56 11.91 23.73
C LEU A 114 -22.86 11.25 25.08
N TYR A 115 -21.89 11.27 26.00
CA TYR A 115 -22.05 10.75 27.36
C TYR A 115 -23.14 11.53 28.12
N ASP A 116 -23.08 12.86 28.13
CA ASP A 116 -24.05 13.72 28.83
C ASP A 116 -25.47 13.63 28.24
N ALA A 117 -25.56 13.30 26.95
CA ALA A 117 -26.82 13.04 26.26
C ALA A 117 -27.33 11.59 26.44
N GLY A 118 -26.67 10.77 27.27
CA GLY A 118 -27.07 9.39 27.56
C GLY A 118 -26.97 8.45 26.36
N LYS A 119 -26.07 8.72 25.41
CA LYS A 119 -25.96 7.96 24.15
C LYS A 119 -25.13 6.68 24.25
N PHE A 120 -24.46 6.43 25.38
CA PHE A 120 -23.63 5.25 25.57
C PHE A 120 -24.28 4.22 26.50
N ILE A 121 -23.96 2.95 26.27
CA ILE A 121 -24.24 1.84 27.17
C ILE A 121 -22.97 1.53 27.97
N GLU A 122 -23.05 1.52 29.29
CA GLU A 122 -21.96 1.07 30.15
C GLU A 122 -22.00 -0.45 30.29
N LYS A 123 -20.86 -1.12 30.11
CA LYS A 123 -20.71 -2.55 30.40
C LYS A 123 -19.44 -2.78 31.19
N THR A 124 -19.52 -3.74 32.10
CA THR A 124 -18.40 -4.19 32.92
C THR A 124 -18.02 -5.62 32.52
N SER A 125 -16.72 -5.89 32.39
CA SER A 125 -16.19 -7.20 32.00
C SER A 125 -14.90 -7.50 32.77
N MET A 126 -14.55 -8.79 32.89
CA MET A 126 -13.25 -9.21 33.41
C MET A 126 -12.22 -9.22 32.28
N GLN A 127 -11.08 -8.56 32.48
CA GLN A 127 -9.94 -8.57 31.55
C GLN A 127 -8.65 -8.86 32.31
N PHE A 128 -7.67 -9.42 31.61
CA PHE A 128 -6.36 -9.68 32.19
C PHE A 128 -5.59 -8.38 32.41
N TYR A 129 -4.93 -8.29 33.56
CA TYR A 129 -4.13 -7.16 34.00
C TYR A 129 -2.74 -7.64 34.39
N ASP A 130 -1.72 -6.95 33.88
CA ASP A 130 -0.33 -7.19 34.22
C ASP A 130 0.08 -6.20 35.32
N GLU A 131 0.23 -6.70 36.55
CA GLU A 131 0.61 -5.86 37.69
C GLU A 131 2.01 -5.24 37.58
N LYS A 132 2.94 -5.89 36.87
CA LYS A 132 4.28 -5.37 36.66
C LYS A 132 4.30 -4.28 35.59
N ALA A 133 3.50 -4.44 34.54
CA ALA A 133 3.36 -3.43 33.50
C ALA A 133 2.41 -2.30 33.91
N GLY A 134 1.55 -2.52 34.90
CA GLY A 134 0.58 -1.53 35.36
C GLY A 134 -0.56 -1.27 34.38
N GLN A 135 -0.92 -2.24 33.53
CA GLN A 135 -1.93 -2.07 32.48
C GLN A 135 -2.76 -3.33 32.24
N PHE A 136 -3.96 -3.16 31.69
CA PHE A 136 -4.72 -4.28 31.14
C PHE A 136 -4.08 -4.77 29.84
N LEU A 137 -4.21 -6.07 29.58
CA LEU A 137 -3.63 -6.73 28.43
C LEU A 137 -4.69 -6.88 27.34
N ALA A 138 -4.43 -6.30 26.17
CA ALA A 138 -5.14 -6.67 24.96
C ALA A 138 -4.87 -8.15 24.64
N ASP A 139 -5.79 -8.82 23.94
CA ASP A 139 -5.72 -10.27 23.65
C ASP A 139 -4.37 -10.72 23.06
N ARG A 140 -3.75 -9.89 22.22
CA ARG A 140 -2.44 -10.16 21.62
C ARG A 140 -1.25 -10.04 22.57
N TYR A 141 -1.41 -9.37 23.70
CA TYR A 141 -0.42 -9.33 24.78
C TYR A 141 -0.60 -10.47 25.78
N ILE A 142 -1.49 -11.42 25.49
CA ILE A 142 -1.74 -12.59 26.33
C ILE A 142 -1.33 -13.81 25.54
N ILE A 143 -0.34 -14.53 26.06
CA ILE A 143 0.13 -15.77 25.46
C ILE A 143 -0.16 -16.89 26.45
N GLY A 144 -0.55 -18.06 25.98
CA GLY A 144 -0.72 -19.23 26.84
C GLY A 144 -0.84 -20.51 26.05
N THR A 145 -1.12 -21.59 26.75
CA THR A 145 -1.34 -22.90 26.14
C THR A 145 -2.75 -22.97 25.54
N CYS A 146 -2.82 -23.29 24.25
CA CYS A 146 -4.09 -23.48 23.54
C CYS A 146 -4.87 -24.65 24.16
N PRO A 147 -6.13 -24.45 24.58
CA PRO A 147 -6.96 -25.51 25.16
C PRO A 147 -7.35 -26.59 24.12
N HIS A 148 -7.25 -26.29 22.82
CA HIS A 148 -7.66 -27.21 21.76
C HIS A 148 -6.53 -28.11 21.25
N CYS A 149 -5.33 -27.58 21.07
CA CYS A 149 -4.23 -28.31 20.43
C CYS A 149 -2.96 -28.39 21.28
N GLY A 150 -2.97 -27.83 22.51
CA GLY A 150 -1.83 -27.86 23.42
C GLY A 150 -0.63 -26.98 23.02
N ASN A 151 -0.75 -26.14 22.00
CA ASN A 151 0.32 -25.20 21.63
C ASN A 151 0.58 -24.22 22.77
N GLU A 152 1.77 -24.26 23.38
CA GLU A 152 2.14 -23.46 24.56
C GLU A 152 2.26 -21.94 24.31
N ARG A 153 2.17 -21.50 23.05
CA ARG A 153 2.28 -20.11 22.64
C ARG A 153 1.12 -19.65 21.75
N ALA A 154 -0.11 -19.91 22.15
CA ALA A 154 -1.29 -19.34 21.52
C ALA A 154 -1.56 -17.93 22.06
N TYR A 155 -2.03 -17.03 21.19
CA TYR A 155 -2.47 -15.69 21.59
C TYR A 155 -3.89 -15.72 22.10
N GLY A 156 -4.28 -14.70 22.88
CA GLY A 156 -5.61 -14.60 23.48
C GLY A 156 -6.75 -14.48 22.47
N ASP A 157 -6.48 -14.07 21.23
CA ASP A 157 -7.46 -13.95 20.14
C ASP A 157 -7.46 -15.17 19.20
N GLN A 158 -6.32 -15.83 19.03
CA GLN A 158 -6.17 -16.94 18.09
C GLN A 158 -4.98 -17.87 18.41
N CYS A 159 -5.17 -19.17 18.21
CA CYS A 159 -4.07 -20.13 18.16
C CYS A 159 -3.50 -20.24 16.74
N GLU A 160 -2.25 -19.84 16.53
CA GLU A 160 -1.59 -19.94 15.22
C GLU A 160 -1.30 -21.39 14.78
N ALA A 161 -1.27 -22.36 15.71
CA ALA A 161 -0.98 -23.75 15.39
C ALA A 161 -2.20 -24.50 14.82
N CYS A 162 -3.40 -24.25 15.34
CA CYS A 162 -4.63 -24.93 14.91
C CYS A 162 -5.66 -24.00 14.24
N GLY A 163 -5.42 -22.68 14.23
CA GLY A 163 -6.26 -21.67 13.60
C GLY A 163 -7.50 -21.25 14.40
N THR A 164 -7.79 -21.93 15.52
CA THR A 164 -8.97 -21.67 16.36
C THR A 164 -8.95 -20.27 16.96
N SER A 165 -10.06 -19.53 16.84
CA SER A 165 -10.31 -18.30 17.59
C SER A 165 -10.47 -18.61 19.07
N LEU A 166 -9.79 -17.85 19.92
CA LEU A 166 -9.81 -18.01 21.37
C LEU A 166 -10.37 -16.75 22.01
N ASN A 167 -10.90 -16.87 23.23
CA ASN A 167 -10.90 -15.74 24.16
C ASN A 167 -9.67 -15.87 25.05
N ALA A 168 -9.12 -14.73 25.48
CA ALA A 168 -7.94 -14.75 26.34
C ALA A 168 -8.17 -15.55 27.63
N THR A 169 -9.39 -15.54 28.16
CA THR A 169 -9.82 -16.30 29.34
C THR A 169 -9.81 -17.81 29.15
N ASP A 170 -9.77 -18.28 27.90
CA ASP A 170 -9.77 -19.71 27.56
C ASP A 170 -8.34 -20.29 27.55
N LEU A 171 -7.30 -19.44 27.54
CA LEU A 171 -5.91 -19.88 27.55
C LEU A 171 -5.55 -20.57 28.86
N ILE A 172 -4.88 -21.72 28.75
CA ILE A 172 -4.29 -22.41 29.89
C ILE A 172 -2.95 -21.75 30.22
N ASN A 173 -2.70 -21.44 31.50
CA ASN A 173 -1.49 -20.75 31.96
C ASN A 173 -1.20 -19.46 31.17
N PRO A 174 -2.13 -18.50 31.16
CA PRO A 174 -1.89 -17.23 30.48
C PRO A 174 -0.69 -16.53 31.12
N VAL A 175 0.13 -15.94 30.27
CA VAL A 175 1.28 -15.10 30.61
C VAL A 175 1.22 -13.80 29.81
N SER A 176 1.66 -12.71 30.43
CA SER A 176 1.84 -11.44 29.75
C SER A 176 2.98 -11.57 28.73
N ALA A 177 2.71 -11.24 27.47
CA ALA A 177 3.74 -11.10 26.45
C ALA A 177 4.68 -9.92 26.73
N ILE A 178 4.26 -8.98 27.59
CA ILE A 178 5.01 -7.76 27.91
C ILE A 178 6.06 -8.04 28.98
N THR A 179 5.68 -8.67 30.10
CA THR A 179 6.57 -8.86 31.26
C THR A 179 6.86 -10.32 31.60
N GLY A 180 6.17 -11.27 30.95
CA GLY A 180 6.29 -12.71 31.22
C GLY A 180 5.67 -13.17 32.55
N ASN A 181 4.98 -12.29 33.30
CA ASN A 181 4.27 -12.68 34.52
C ASN A 181 2.94 -13.37 34.21
N LYS A 182 2.35 -14.01 35.23
CA LYS A 182 0.97 -14.47 35.17
C LYS A 182 0.05 -13.25 35.38
N PRO A 183 -0.81 -12.89 34.41
CA PRO A 183 -1.74 -11.78 34.58
C PRO A 183 -2.93 -12.19 35.45
N GLU A 184 -3.55 -11.20 36.08
CA GLU A 184 -4.72 -11.38 36.95
C GLU A 184 -5.98 -10.89 36.24
N LEU A 185 -7.12 -11.54 36.48
CA LEU A 185 -8.39 -11.00 35.99
C LEU A 185 -8.85 -9.87 36.89
N LYS A 186 -8.95 -8.65 36.33
CA LYS A 186 -9.51 -7.48 36.99
C LYS A 186 -10.76 -7.01 36.27
N GLU A 187 -11.70 -6.48 37.05
CA GLU A 187 -12.91 -5.89 36.51
C GLU A 187 -12.58 -4.57 35.82
N THR A 188 -13.09 -4.37 34.60
CA THR A 188 -12.94 -3.13 33.83
C THR A 188 -14.27 -2.71 33.22
N LYS A 189 -14.52 -1.40 33.22
CA LYS A 189 -15.72 -0.78 32.65
C LYS A 189 -15.38 -0.13 31.30
N HIS A 190 -16.30 -0.28 30.34
CA HIS A 190 -16.24 0.37 29.04
C HIS A 190 -17.58 0.96 28.62
N TRP A 191 -17.51 2.00 27.78
CA TRP A 191 -18.66 2.65 27.17
C TRP A 191 -18.84 2.14 25.73
N TYR A 192 -20.07 1.86 25.35
CA TYR A 192 -20.44 1.30 24.06
C TYR A 192 -21.38 2.24 23.31
N LEU A 193 -21.09 2.50 22.03
CA LEU A 193 -22.02 3.15 21.11
C LEU A 193 -23.04 2.12 20.63
N PRO A 194 -24.36 2.33 20.89
CA PRO A 194 -25.41 1.37 20.53
C PRO A 194 -25.79 1.50 19.05
N LEU A 195 -24.94 0.94 18.16
CA LEU A 195 -25.13 1.01 16.70
C LEU A 195 -26.47 0.41 16.24
N ASP A 196 -26.98 -0.59 16.98
CA ASP A 196 -28.29 -1.21 16.77
C ASP A 196 -29.44 -0.18 16.76
N GLN A 197 -29.36 0.87 17.57
CA GLN A 197 -30.38 1.92 17.64
C GLN A 197 -30.42 2.83 16.40
N TYR A 198 -29.35 2.85 15.61
CA TYR A 198 -29.24 3.67 14.38
C TYR A 198 -29.49 2.86 13.11
N GLU A 199 -29.65 1.54 13.21
CA GLU A 199 -29.76 0.63 12.07
C GLU A 199 -30.93 0.98 11.14
N GLY A 200 -32.09 1.34 11.70
CA GLY A 200 -33.26 1.71 10.91
C GLY A 200 -33.01 2.93 10.00
N TRP A 201 -32.40 3.98 10.57
CA TRP A 201 -32.02 5.18 9.80
C TRP A 201 -30.92 4.86 8.78
N LEU A 202 -29.92 4.06 9.16
CA LEU A 202 -28.85 3.66 8.23
C LEU A 202 -29.38 2.85 7.04
N LYS A 203 -30.39 1.99 7.25
CA LYS A 203 -31.05 1.25 6.16
C LYS A 203 -31.74 2.19 5.18
N GLU A 204 -32.49 3.18 5.67
CA GLU A 204 -33.14 4.17 4.83
C GLU A 204 -32.12 5.02 4.07
N TRP A 205 -31.17 5.63 4.79
CA TRP A 205 -30.16 6.52 4.22
C TRP A 205 -29.26 5.81 3.20
N ILE A 206 -28.76 4.60 3.50
CA ILE A 206 -27.81 3.93 2.60
C ILE A 206 -28.53 3.15 1.49
N LEU A 207 -29.55 2.34 1.84
CA LEU A 207 -30.13 1.38 0.90
C LEU A 207 -31.20 2.00 0.00
N GLU A 208 -31.87 3.05 0.47
CA GLU A 208 -32.93 3.73 -0.30
C GLU A 208 -32.46 5.04 -0.93
N GLU A 209 -31.76 5.89 -0.18
CA GLU A 209 -31.37 7.24 -0.65
C GLU A 209 -30.07 7.25 -1.48
N HIS A 210 -29.13 6.33 -1.24
CA HIS A 210 -27.78 6.32 -1.84
C HIS A 210 -27.50 5.13 -2.79
N LYS A 211 -28.45 4.82 -3.68
CA LYS A 211 -28.32 3.73 -4.66
C LYS A 211 -27.25 3.98 -5.73
N GLU A 212 -26.79 5.22 -5.87
CA GLU A 212 -25.71 5.63 -6.76
C GLU A 212 -24.31 5.36 -6.22
N TRP A 213 -24.16 4.99 -4.94
CA TRP A 213 -22.87 4.60 -4.39
C TRP A 213 -22.30 3.38 -5.12
N LYS A 214 -20.97 3.25 -5.10
CA LYS A 214 -20.30 2.14 -5.79
C LYS A 214 -20.86 0.78 -5.33
N PRO A 215 -20.97 -0.22 -6.23
CA PRO A 215 -21.58 -1.51 -5.90
C PRO A 215 -20.92 -2.25 -4.72
N ASN A 216 -19.59 -2.13 -4.56
CA ASN A 216 -18.85 -2.71 -3.43
C ASN A 216 -19.21 -2.04 -2.10
N VAL A 217 -19.34 -0.71 -2.09
CA VAL A 217 -19.76 0.08 -0.91
C VAL A 217 -21.17 -0.31 -0.50
N TYR A 218 -22.11 -0.25 -1.43
CA TYR A 218 -23.51 -0.62 -1.19
C TYR A 218 -23.63 -2.07 -0.70
N GLY A 219 -22.98 -3.00 -1.39
CA GLY A 219 -23.02 -4.43 -1.06
C GLY A 219 -22.47 -4.75 0.33
N GLN A 220 -21.33 -4.14 0.71
CA GLN A 220 -20.75 -4.34 2.02
C GLN A 220 -21.60 -3.72 3.13
N CYS A 221 -22.14 -2.52 2.94
CA CYS A 221 -23.05 -1.89 3.90
C CYS A 221 -24.31 -2.73 4.10
N LYS A 222 -24.93 -3.19 3.00
CA LYS A 222 -26.11 -4.06 3.04
C LYS A 222 -25.83 -5.34 3.82
N SER A 223 -24.70 -6.01 3.55
CA SER A 223 -24.33 -7.23 4.27
C SER A 223 -24.20 -7.02 5.79
N TRP A 224 -23.67 -5.88 6.23
CA TRP A 224 -23.57 -5.56 7.65
C TRP A 224 -24.93 -5.26 8.29
N LEU A 225 -25.79 -4.52 7.58
CA LEU A 225 -27.13 -4.16 8.06
C LEU A 225 -28.10 -5.35 8.07
N ASP A 226 -27.93 -6.31 7.17
CA ASP A 226 -28.72 -7.55 7.14
C ASP A 226 -28.36 -8.50 8.30
N ASN A 227 -27.09 -8.49 8.74
CA ASN A 227 -26.61 -9.29 9.88
C ASN A 227 -27.01 -8.72 11.25
N GLY A 228 -27.48 -7.48 11.29
CA GLY A 228 -27.81 -6.76 12.53
C GLY A 228 -26.57 -6.11 13.17
N LEU A 229 -26.66 -4.83 13.48
CA LEU A 229 -25.60 -4.10 14.16
C LEU A 229 -25.59 -4.40 15.66
N GLN A 230 -24.39 -4.36 16.25
CA GLN A 230 -24.20 -4.60 17.68
C GLN A 230 -23.52 -3.40 18.35
N PRO A 231 -23.78 -3.13 19.64
CA PRO A 231 -23.07 -2.10 20.37
C PRO A 231 -21.56 -2.32 20.32
N ARG A 232 -20.79 -1.24 20.07
CA ARG A 232 -19.31 -1.30 19.99
C ARG A 232 -18.66 -0.45 21.06
N ALA A 233 -17.64 -1.00 21.74
CA ALA A 233 -16.88 -0.29 22.76
C ALA A 233 -16.10 0.87 22.15
N VAL A 234 -16.29 2.08 22.68
CA VAL A 234 -15.59 3.31 22.23
C VAL A 234 -14.38 3.65 23.10
N THR A 235 -14.10 2.85 24.12
CA THR A 235 -12.98 3.03 25.06
C THR A 235 -12.09 1.79 25.09
N ARG A 236 -10.80 1.98 25.41
CA ARG A 236 -9.81 0.93 25.61
C ARG A 236 -8.93 1.21 26.81
N ASP A 237 -8.48 0.14 27.45
CA ASP A 237 -7.44 0.18 28.47
C ASP A 237 -6.06 0.20 27.78
N LEU A 238 -5.58 1.40 27.46
CA LEU A 238 -4.29 1.65 26.81
C LEU A 238 -3.77 3.00 27.29
N ASP A 239 -2.45 3.14 27.40
CA ASP A 239 -1.82 4.41 27.79
C ASP A 239 -1.65 5.39 26.61
N TRP A 240 -1.74 4.90 25.37
CA TRP A 240 -1.51 5.68 24.15
C TRP A 240 -2.81 5.94 23.39
N GLY A 241 -3.35 7.15 23.51
CA GLY A 241 -4.59 7.60 22.87
C GLY A 241 -5.15 8.87 23.51
N VAL A 242 -6.35 9.29 23.09
CA VAL A 242 -7.07 10.40 23.71
C VAL A 242 -7.68 9.96 25.05
N PRO A 243 -7.35 10.59 26.20
CA PRO A 243 -7.93 10.20 27.49
C PRO A 243 -9.46 10.34 27.53
N VAL A 244 -10.13 9.41 28.21
CA VAL A 244 -11.59 9.47 28.40
C VAL A 244 -11.94 10.55 29.44
N PRO A 245 -12.75 11.58 29.10
CA PRO A 245 -12.92 12.78 29.93
C PRO A 245 -14.04 12.65 30.98
N ILE A 246 -14.07 11.56 31.74
CA ILE A 246 -15.03 11.31 32.83
C ILE A 246 -14.35 10.67 34.03
N GLU A 247 -14.91 10.90 35.21
CA GLU A 247 -14.44 10.29 36.47
C GLU A 247 -14.62 8.77 36.45
N GLY A 248 -13.64 8.03 36.96
CA GLY A 248 -13.68 6.56 36.98
C GLY A 248 -13.24 5.88 35.68
N ALA A 249 -12.70 6.66 34.72
CA ALA A 249 -12.12 6.17 33.47
C ALA A 249 -10.59 6.34 33.41
N GLU A 250 -9.93 6.46 34.57
CA GLU A 250 -8.48 6.60 34.67
C GLU A 250 -7.77 5.41 34.02
N GLY A 251 -6.69 5.66 33.26
CA GLY A 251 -5.98 4.63 32.50
C GLY A 251 -6.70 4.15 31.24
N LYS A 252 -7.79 4.82 30.83
CA LYS A 252 -8.52 4.53 29.59
C LYS A 252 -8.34 5.64 28.58
N VAL A 253 -8.32 5.23 27.32
CA VAL A 253 -8.35 6.12 26.16
C VAL A 253 -9.57 5.82 25.30
N LEU A 254 -9.96 6.77 24.46
CA LEU A 254 -10.87 6.54 23.36
C LEU A 254 -10.24 5.51 22.43
N TYR A 255 -11.04 4.53 22.02
CA TYR A 255 -10.59 3.53 21.07
C TYR A 255 -10.36 4.24 19.73
N VAL A 256 -9.22 4.01 19.07
CA VAL A 256 -8.81 4.59 17.79
C VAL A 256 -9.92 4.71 16.74
N TRP A 257 -10.81 3.72 16.63
CA TRP A 257 -11.92 3.78 15.67
C TRP A 257 -12.94 4.88 16.04
N PHE A 258 -13.08 5.26 17.30
CA PHE A 258 -13.95 6.33 17.72
C PHE A 258 -13.33 7.71 17.49
N ASP A 259 -12.06 7.94 17.81
CA ASP A 259 -11.44 9.26 17.67
C ASP A 259 -10.87 9.53 16.27
N ALA A 260 -10.29 8.54 15.57
CA ALA A 260 -9.65 8.76 14.26
C ALA A 260 -10.49 9.58 13.24
N PRO A 261 -11.81 9.36 13.04
CA PRO A 261 -12.59 10.11 12.06
C PRO A 261 -12.96 11.51 12.55
N ILE A 262 -12.94 11.75 13.87
CA ILE A 262 -12.97 13.10 14.46
C ILE A 262 -11.69 13.86 14.05
N GLY A 263 -10.62 13.15 13.69
CA GLY A 263 -9.40 13.66 13.07
C GLY A 263 -9.65 14.58 11.88
N TYR A 264 -10.62 14.26 11.03
CA TYR A 264 -11.00 15.11 9.91
C TYR A 264 -11.57 16.46 10.37
N ILE A 265 -12.37 16.44 11.44
CA ILE A 265 -13.01 17.62 12.02
C ILE A 265 -11.95 18.50 12.69
N SER A 266 -11.08 17.91 13.50
CA SER A 266 -9.98 18.64 14.14
C SER A 266 -9.02 19.24 13.13
N ALA A 267 -8.70 18.52 12.06
CA ALA A 267 -7.86 19.04 10.98
C ALA A 267 -8.52 20.23 10.27
N THR A 268 -9.83 20.17 10.01
CA THR A 268 -10.56 21.30 9.41
C THR A 268 -10.59 22.51 10.36
N LYS A 269 -10.71 22.26 11.68
CA LYS A 269 -10.65 23.30 12.71
C LYS A 269 -9.27 23.99 12.78
N ASP A 270 -8.19 23.23 12.58
CA ASP A 270 -6.84 23.79 12.49
C ASP A 270 -6.62 24.56 11.17
N LEU A 271 -7.31 24.17 10.10
CA LEU A 271 -7.24 24.84 8.80
C LEU A 271 -7.94 26.21 8.79
N THR A 272 -9.14 26.30 9.38
CA THR A 272 -9.96 27.51 9.27
C THR A 272 -10.88 27.74 10.49
N PRO A 273 -11.07 29.00 10.94
CA PRO A 273 -12.05 29.31 11.98
C PRO A 273 -13.50 29.02 11.55
N GLU A 274 -13.77 28.93 10.24
CA GLU A 274 -15.10 28.64 9.69
C GLU A 274 -15.38 27.13 9.50
N TRP A 275 -14.63 26.26 10.18
CA TRP A 275 -14.72 24.80 10.03
C TRP A 275 -16.14 24.25 10.19
N GLU A 276 -16.97 24.86 11.03
CA GLU A 276 -18.37 24.44 11.21
C GLU A 276 -19.19 24.55 9.92
N LYS A 277 -18.87 25.49 9.02
CA LYS A 277 -19.56 25.59 7.71
C LYS A 277 -19.32 24.33 6.88
N TYR A 278 -18.15 23.71 6.96
CA TYR A 278 -17.86 22.49 6.21
C TYR A 278 -18.50 21.24 6.84
N TRP A 279 -18.71 21.23 8.16
CA TRP A 279 -19.15 20.04 8.90
C TRP A 279 -20.61 20.05 9.36
N LYS A 280 -21.28 21.21 9.35
CA LYS A 280 -22.63 21.37 9.91
C LYS A 280 -23.63 22.04 8.97
N ASP A 281 -23.17 22.71 7.90
CA ASP A 281 -24.05 23.37 6.93
C ASP A 281 -24.52 22.36 5.86
N PRO A 282 -25.85 22.17 5.66
CA PRO A 282 -26.38 21.28 4.62
C PRO A 282 -26.05 21.71 3.19
N GLU A 283 -25.54 22.94 2.98
CA GLU A 283 -25.03 23.39 1.68
C GLU A 283 -23.61 22.85 1.37
N THR A 284 -23.01 22.06 2.27
CA THR A 284 -21.71 21.41 2.04
C THR A 284 -21.87 19.97 1.55
N ARG A 285 -21.18 19.62 0.47
CA ARG A 285 -21.05 18.25 -0.02
C ARG A 285 -19.87 17.57 0.66
N MET A 286 -20.12 16.55 1.48
CA MET A 286 -19.07 15.80 2.17
C MET A 286 -18.75 14.50 1.41
N ILE A 287 -17.49 14.29 1.05
CA ILE A 287 -17.02 13.10 0.33
C ILE A 287 -15.82 12.48 1.03
N HIS A 288 -15.88 11.17 1.28
CA HIS A 288 -14.80 10.41 1.90
C HIS A 288 -14.16 9.45 0.90
N PHE A 289 -12.93 9.73 0.47
CA PHE A 289 -12.12 8.80 -0.31
C PHE A 289 -11.44 7.80 0.61
N ILE A 290 -11.68 6.51 0.37
CA ILE A 290 -11.23 5.44 1.27
C ILE A 290 -10.86 4.16 0.50
N GLY A 291 -10.19 3.22 1.16
CA GLY A 291 -10.06 1.84 0.68
C GLY A 291 -11.23 0.97 1.19
N LYS A 292 -11.49 -0.17 0.56
CA LYS A 292 -12.64 -1.04 0.92
C LYS A 292 -12.71 -1.46 2.38
N ASP A 293 -11.56 -1.64 3.05
CA ASP A 293 -11.52 -2.02 4.47
C ASP A 293 -12.16 -0.96 5.39
N ASN A 294 -12.27 0.28 4.93
CA ASN A 294 -12.80 1.41 5.68
C ASN A 294 -14.27 1.72 5.37
N ILE A 295 -14.95 0.92 4.53
CA ILE A 295 -16.35 1.16 4.13
C ILE A 295 -17.28 1.17 5.33
N VAL A 296 -17.28 0.10 6.13
CA VAL A 296 -18.14 -0.01 7.34
C VAL A 296 -17.90 1.16 8.28
N PHE A 297 -16.66 1.61 8.35
CA PHE A 297 -16.30 2.70 9.21
C PHE A 297 -16.90 4.05 8.79
N HIS A 298 -16.75 4.42 7.52
CA HIS A 298 -17.19 5.72 7.00
C HIS A 298 -18.66 5.74 6.54
N CYS A 299 -19.27 4.58 6.30
CA CYS A 299 -20.67 4.48 5.89
C CYS A 299 -21.61 4.10 7.04
N ILE A 300 -21.14 3.44 8.11
CA ILE A 300 -22.02 3.01 9.21
C ILE A 300 -21.62 3.70 10.51
N ILE A 301 -20.38 3.49 10.94
CA ILE A 301 -19.96 3.84 12.29
C ILE A 301 -19.85 5.35 12.47
N PHE A 302 -19.09 6.03 11.62
CA PHE A 302 -18.90 7.47 11.72
C PHE A 302 -20.19 8.26 11.45
N PRO A 303 -21.01 7.94 10.43
CA PRO A 303 -22.33 8.57 10.26
C PRO A 303 -23.25 8.37 11.47
N ALA A 304 -23.24 7.19 12.10
CA ALA A 304 -23.99 6.96 13.34
C ALA A 304 -23.47 7.84 14.49
N MET A 305 -22.15 8.05 14.61
CA MET A 305 -21.57 8.98 15.59
C MET A 305 -22.01 10.43 15.33
N LEU A 306 -21.95 10.89 14.08
CA LEU A 306 -22.37 12.24 13.68
C LEU A 306 -23.87 12.44 13.95
N LYS A 307 -24.70 11.43 13.62
CA LYS A 307 -26.14 11.41 13.91
C LYS A 307 -26.44 11.41 15.41
N ALA A 308 -25.67 10.67 16.20
CA ALA A 308 -25.80 10.62 17.65
C ALA A 308 -25.50 11.97 18.31
N GLU A 309 -24.53 12.72 17.76
CA GLU A 309 -24.14 14.05 18.23
C GLU A 309 -25.17 15.12 17.83
N GLY A 310 -25.70 15.01 16.61
CA GLY A 310 -26.93 15.67 16.16
C GLY A 310 -26.74 17.01 15.44
N SER A 311 -25.55 17.60 15.43
CA SER A 311 -25.29 18.89 14.75
C SER A 311 -24.52 18.79 13.43
N TYR A 312 -23.99 17.61 13.10
CA TYR A 312 -23.16 17.39 11.92
C TYR A 312 -23.98 16.90 10.72
N ILE A 313 -23.55 17.28 9.52
CA ILE A 313 -24.01 16.62 8.28
C ILE A 313 -23.36 15.25 8.14
N VAL A 314 -23.89 14.42 7.24
CA VAL A 314 -23.35 13.09 6.92
C VAL A 314 -22.80 13.08 5.48
N PRO A 315 -21.96 12.10 5.11
CA PRO A 315 -21.37 12.03 3.77
C PRO A 315 -22.42 11.98 2.66
N ASP A 316 -22.24 12.75 1.60
CA ASP A 316 -23.02 12.62 0.35
C ASP A 316 -22.55 11.39 -0.45
N ASN A 317 -21.24 11.12 -0.43
CA ASN A 317 -20.67 9.95 -1.10
C ASN A 317 -19.41 9.43 -0.42
N VAL A 318 -19.14 8.14 -0.59
CA VAL A 318 -17.95 7.47 -0.03
C VAL A 318 -17.27 6.64 -1.13
N PRO A 319 -16.49 7.25 -2.04
CA PRO A 319 -15.75 6.52 -3.06
C PRO A 319 -14.73 5.57 -2.42
N ALA A 320 -14.99 4.26 -2.50
CA ALA A 320 -14.10 3.23 -1.99
C ALA A 320 -13.54 2.36 -3.12
N ASN A 321 -12.22 2.23 -3.19
CA ASN A 321 -11.54 1.38 -4.16
C ASN A 321 -11.09 0.04 -3.53
N GLU A 322 -10.95 -0.96 -4.39
CA GLU A 322 -10.45 -2.30 -4.11
C GLU A 322 -8.91 -2.29 -3.91
N PHE A 323 -8.28 -3.46 -3.75
CA PHE A 323 -6.84 -3.52 -3.48
C PHE A 323 -6.00 -3.48 -4.75
N LEU A 324 -4.77 -2.98 -4.60
CA LEU A 324 -3.72 -3.11 -5.59
C LEU A 324 -2.73 -4.19 -5.12
N ASN A 325 -2.50 -5.19 -5.97
CA ASN A 325 -1.45 -6.20 -5.82
C ASN A 325 -0.13 -5.71 -6.44
N LEU A 326 0.96 -6.38 -6.11
CA LEU A 326 2.30 -6.07 -6.60
C LEU A 326 2.96 -7.35 -7.13
N GLU A 327 3.27 -7.36 -8.43
CA GLU A 327 3.90 -8.49 -9.12
C GLU A 327 3.17 -9.82 -8.85
N GLY A 328 1.83 -9.80 -8.89
CA GLY A 328 0.96 -10.95 -8.66
C GLY A 328 0.71 -11.33 -7.20
N ASP A 329 1.43 -10.72 -6.25
CA ASP A 329 1.32 -11.00 -4.82
C ASP A 329 0.65 -9.82 -4.06
N LYS A 330 -0.11 -10.14 -3.01
CA LYS A 330 -0.74 -9.10 -2.15
C LYS A 330 0.34 -8.26 -1.45
N ILE A 331 0.25 -6.93 -1.58
CA ILE A 331 1.10 -5.97 -0.86
C ILE A 331 1.05 -6.24 0.65
N SER A 332 2.21 -6.24 1.30
CA SER A 332 2.35 -6.64 2.69
C SER A 332 3.47 -5.87 3.40
N THR A 333 3.08 -4.97 4.31
CA THR A 333 4.01 -4.23 5.18
C THR A 333 4.83 -5.15 6.08
N SER A 334 4.22 -6.20 6.65
CA SER A 334 4.91 -7.13 7.54
C SER A 334 5.98 -7.98 6.84
N ARG A 335 5.74 -8.33 5.56
CA ARG A 335 6.71 -9.06 4.72
C ARG A 335 7.62 -8.11 3.92
N ASN A 336 7.54 -6.80 4.18
CA ASN A 336 8.24 -5.77 3.39
C ASN A 336 8.03 -5.91 1.86
N TRP A 337 6.90 -6.48 1.43
CA TRP A 337 6.55 -6.67 0.03
C TRP A 337 5.69 -5.50 -0.43
N ALA A 338 6.33 -4.40 -0.78
CA ALA A 338 5.68 -3.16 -1.21
C ALA A 338 6.64 -2.30 -2.02
N VAL A 339 6.07 -1.42 -2.85
CA VAL A 339 6.79 -0.25 -3.38
C VAL A 339 6.44 0.94 -2.49
N TRP A 340 7.39 1.36 -1.67
CA TRP A 340 7.24 2.47 -0.72
C TRP A 340 7.39 3.81 -1.44
N LEU A 341 6.51 4.78 -1.13
CA LEU A 341 6.50 6.05 -1.86
C LEU A 341 7.80 6.84 -1.68
N HIS A 342 8.29 6.97 -0.44
CA HIS A 342 9.53 7.69 -0.16
C HIS A 342 10.75 7.09 -0.89
N GLU A 343 10.82 5.76 -1.05
CA GLU A 343 11.88 5.11 -1.82
C GLU A 343 11.70 5.37 -3.33
N TYR A 344 10.46 5.25 -3.82
CA TYR A 344 10.15 5.52 -5.23
C TYR A 344 10.57 6.94 -5.65
N LEU A 345 10.29 7.95 -4.83
CA LEU A 345 10.60 9.35 -5.12
C LEU A 345 12.11 9.59 -5.26
N VAL A 346 12.92 8.90 -4.46
CA VAL A 346 14.39 8.92 -4.55
C VAL A 346 14.90 8.14 -5.76
N GLU A 347 14.32 6.97 -6.02
CA GLU A 347 14.78 6.03 -7.07
C GLU A 347 14.33 6.45 -8.48
N PHE A 348 13.26 7.24 -8.59
CA PHE A 348 12.69 7.74 -9.85
C PHE A 348 12.51 9.28 -9.81
N PRO A 349 13.61 10.06 -9.75
CA PRO A 349 13.54 11.51 -9.65
C PRO A 349 12.81 12.11 -10.86
N GLY A 350 11.90 13.05 -10.58
CA GLY A 350 11.12 13.76 -11.59
C GLY A 350 10.02 12.92 -12.27
N LYS A 351 9.70 11.72 -11.75
CA LYS A 351 8.70 10.80 -12.33
C LYS A 351 7.42 10.66 -11.50
N GLN A 352 7.14 11.63 -10.64
CA GLN A 352 5.90 11.69 -9.84
C GLN A 352 4.65 11.46 -10.70
N ASP A 353 4.55 12.17 -11.82
CA ASP A 353 3.42 12.07 -12.74
C ASP A 353 3.33 10.73 -13.47
N VAL A 354 4.47 10.06 -13.69
CA VAL A 354 4.47 8.71 -14.25
C VAL A 354 3.81 7.75 -13.27
N LEU A 355 4.14 7.83 -11.97
CA LEU A 355 3.48 7.03 -10.95
C LEU A 355 1.98 7.36 -10.87
N ARG A 356 1.62 8.64 -10.79
CA ARG A 356 0.21 9.08 -10.75
C ARG A 356 -0.57 8.52 -11.95
N TYR A 357 -0.04 8.69 -13.16
CA TYR A 357 -0.65 8.19 -14.38
C TYR A 357 -0.87 6.68 -14.34
N VAL A 358 0.15 5.91 -13.97
CA VAL A 358 0.08 4.43 -13.91
C VAL A 358 -0.91 3.97 -12.85
N LEU A 359 -0.87 4.56 -11.65
CA LEU A 359 -1.80 4.20 -10.58
C LEU A 359 -3.25 4.55 -10.94
N THR A 360 -3.48 5.66 -11.65
CA THR A 360 -4.82 5.99 -12.16
C THR A 360 -5.23 5.03 -13.27
N ALA A 361 -4.38 4.74 -14.26
CA ALA A 361 -4.70 3.82 -15.35
C ALA A 361 -5.04 2.40 -14.83
N ASN A 362 -4.39 2.01 -13.73
CA ASN A 362 -4.58 0.75 -13.05
C ASN A 362 -5.45 0.85 -11.79
N ALA A 363 -6.21 1.93 -11.59
CA ALA A 363 -6.95 2.13 -10.35
C ALA A 363 -7.91 0.94 -10.07
N PRO A 364 -7.90 0.37 -8.85
CA PRO A 364 -8.73 -0.77 -8.51
C PRO A 364 -10.18 -0.34 -8.20
N GLU A 365 -10.86 0.30 -9.16
CA GLU A 365 -12.17 0.95 -8.94
C GLU A 365 -13.33 -0.04 -8.77
N THR A 366 -13.27 -1.20 -9.43
CA THR A 366 -14.36 -2.19 -9.48
C THR A 366 -13.93 -3.59 -9.05
N LYS A 367 -12.63 -3.89 -9.10
CA LYS A 367 -12.00 -5.14 -8.67
C LYS A 367 -10.54 -4.88 -8.33
N ASP A 368 -9.93 -5.82 -7.61
CA ASP A 368 -8.50 -5.80 -7.36
C ASP A 368 -7.73 -5.73 -8.69
N ASN A 369 -6.64 -4.97 -8.72
CA ASN A 369 -5.76 -4.84 -9.88
C ASN A 369 -4.31 -5.09 -9.49
N ASP A 370 -3.41 -5.24 -10.46
CA ASP A 370 -2.01 -5.58 -10.21
C ASP A 370 -1.07 -4.51 -10.76
N PHE A 371 -0.11 -4.08 -9.94
CA PHE A 371 1.01 -3.27 -10.38
C PHE A 371 2.17 -4.18 -10.75
N THR A 372 2.69 -4.02 -11.96
CA THR A 372 3.96 -4.62 -12.37
C THR A 372 4.89 -3.53 -12.88
N TRP A 373 6.19 -3.67 -12.63
CA TRP A 373 7.19 -2.74 -13.13
C TRP A 373 7.24 -2.71 -14.66
N LYS A 374 6.94 -3.84 -15.30
CA LYS A 374 6.83 -3.93 -16.76
C LYS A 374 5.66 -3.11 -17.31
N ASP A 375 4.49 -3.16 -16.68
CA ASP A 375 3.37 -2.30 -17.08
C ASP A 375 3.68 -0.82 -16.80
N PHE A 376 4.25 -0.49 -15.63
CA PHE A 376 4.72 0.87 -15.32
C PHE A 376 5.62 1.45 -16.42
N GLN A 377 6.63 0.67 -16.86
CA GLN A 377 7.51 1.04 -17.96
C GLN A 377 6.75 1.17 -19.29
N THR A 378 5.86 0.24 -19.59
CA THR A 378 5.09 0.21 -20.84
C THR A 378 4.18 1.44 -20.94
N ARG A 379 3.48 1.79 -19.86
CA ARG A 379 2.62 2.99 -19.79
C ARG A 379 3.44 4.26 -19.99
N ASN A 380 4.62 4.35 -19.38
CA ASN A 380 5.51 5.48 -19.62
C ASN A 380 5.99 5.53 -21.09
N ASN A 381 6.62 4.47 -21.57
CA ASN A 381 7.34 4.50 -22.85
C ASN A 381 6.37 4.50 -24.05
N SER A 382 5.28 3.74 -23.98
CA SER A 382 4.35 3.53 -25.10
C SER A 382 3.16 4.48 -25.10
N GLU A 383 2.82 5.11 -23.96
CA GLU A 383 1.72 6.08 -23.89
C GLU A 383 2.24 7.48 -23.61
N LEU A 384 2.90 7.71 -22.47
CA LEU A 384 3.37 9.05 -22.13
C LEU A 384 4.43 9.56 -23.11
N VAL A 385 5.47 8.79 -23.41
CA VAL A 385 6.52 9.19 -24.35
C VAL A 385 6.03 9.11 -25.80
N ALA A 386 5.55 7.94 -26.24
CA ALA A 386 5.28 7.70 -27.66
C ALA A 386 3.98 8.35 -28.19
N ILE A 387 3.02 8.67 -27.31
CA ILE A 387 1.78 9.34 -27.71
C ILE A 387 1.83 10.80 -27.25
N TYR A 388 1.71 11.04 -25.94
CA TYR A 388 1.52 12.40 -25.46
C TYR A 388 2.75 13.29 -25.69
N GLY A 389 3.92 12.87 -25.20
CA GLY A 389 5.18 13.59 -25.37
C GLY A 389 5.56 13.76 -26.84
N ASN A 390 5.37 12.73 -27.66
CA ASN A 390 5.64 12.79 -29.10
C ASN A 390 4.73 13.81 -29.82
N PHE A 391 3.44 13.87 -29.48
CA PHE A 391 2.52 14.87 -30.06
C PHE A 391 3.01 16.28 -29.76
N ILE A 392 3.25 16.58 -28.49
CA ILE A 392 3.71 17.90 -28.03
C ILE A 392 5.04 18.25 -28.70
N ASN A 393 6.01 17.33 -28.68
CA ASN A 393 7.33 17.57 -29.27
C ASN A 393 7.24 17.89 -30.77
N ARG A 394 6.45 17.11 -31.55
CA ARG A 394 6.27 17.37 -32.98
C ARG A 394 5.59 18.70 -33.26
N THR A 395 4.54 19.03 -32.52
CA THR A 395 3.85 20.32 -32.64
C THR A 395 4.81 21.49 -32.43
N LEU A 396 5.58 21.46 -31.34
CA LEU A 396 6.49 22.56 -30.99
C LEU A 396 7.67 22.65 -31.97
N VAL A 397 8.32 21.53 -32.29
CA VAL A 397 9.48 21.51 -33.21
C VAL A 397 9.09 21.99 -34.61
N LEU A 398 7.94 21.58 -35.14
CA LEU A 398 7.48 22.03 -36.45
C LEU A 398 7.10 23.52 -36.43
N THR A 399 6.52 24.00 -35.34
CA THR A 399 6.18 25.43 -35.18
C THR A 399 7.45 26.28 -35.08
N GLN A 400 8.44 25.85 -34.32
CA GLN A 400 9.74 26.50 -34.25
C GLN A 400 10.41 26.54 -35.62
N LYS A 401 10.42 25.41 -36.33
CA LYS A 401 11.08 25.26 -37.63
C LYS A 401 10.46 26.12 -38.73
N TYR A 402 9.13 26.20 -38.80
CA TYR A 402 8.44 26.86 -39.91
C TYR A 402 7.96 28.28 -39.59
N PHE A 403 7.70 28.59 -38.32
CA PHE A 403 7.03 29.84 -37.93
C PHE A 403 7.72 30.54 -36.75
N ALA A 404 9.02 30.33 -36.58
CA ALA A 404 9.88 31.05 -35.64
C ALA A 404 9.31 31.08 -34.20
N ASN A 405 8.77 29.94 -33.75
CA ASN A 405 8.21 29.74 -32.41
C ASN A 405 7.01 30.63 -32.07
N ARG A 406 6.28 31.11 -33.08
CA ARG A 406 5.04 31.87 -32.92
C ARG A 406 3.84 31.08 -33.40
N VAL A 407 2.71 31.22 -32.71
CA VAL A 407 1.43 30.63 -33.11
C VAL A 407 1.04 31.22 -34.47
N PRO A 408 0.96 30.40 -35.54
CA PRO A 408 0.64 30.92 -36.86
C PRO A 408 -0.83 31.35 -36.97
N GLU A 409 -1.11 32.31 -37.86
CA GLU A 409 -2.47 32.74 -38.16
C GLU A 409 -3.25 31.62 -38.86
N ARG A 410 -4.46 31.33 -38.38
CA ARG A 410 -5.29 30.26 -38.91
C ARG A 410 -6.02 30.71 -40.17
N GLY A 411 -5.83 29.98 -41.26
CA GLY A 411 -6.57 30.18 -42.52
C GLY A 411 -7.93 29.47 -42.52
N GLU A 412 -8.46 29.22 -43.72
CA GLU A 412 -9.75 28.53 -43.88
C GLU A 412 -9.71 27.10 -43.32
N LEU A 413 -10.83 26.71 -42.69
CA LEU A 413 -11.00 25.39 -42.09
C LEU A 413 -11.65 24.43 -43.08
N THR A 414 -10.99 23.30 -43.30
CA THR A 414 -11.60 22.13 -43.95
C THR A 414 -12.63 21.49 -43.03
N ASP A 415 -13.46 20.59 -43.56
CA ASP A 415 -14.43 19.88 -42.73
C ASP A 415 -13.74 18.99 -41.69
N TYR A 416 -12.60 18.39 -42.02
CA TYR A 416 -11.80 17.64 -41.07
C TYR A 416 -11.26 18.51 -39.93
N ASP A 417 -10.89 19.76 -40.19
CA ASP A 417 -10.46 20.70 -39.13
C ASP A 417 -11.59 21.03 -38.17
N LYS A 418 -12.79 21.26 -38.71
CA LYS A 418 -13.99 21.56 -37.92
C LYS A 418 -14.37 20.37 -37.05
N GLU A 419 -14.28 19.15 -37.58
CA GLU A 419 -14.49 17.92 -36.82
C GLU A 419 -13.50 17.79 -35.66
N VAL A 420 -12.20 18.01 -35.91
CA VAL A 420 -11.17 17.94 -34.87
C VAL A 420 -11.40 18.99 -33.77
N LEU A 421 -11.73 20.23 -34.14
CA LEU A 421 -12.01 21.29 -33.16
C LEU A 421 -13.29 21.02 -32.36
N ALA A 422 -14.32 20.44 -33.00
CA ALA A 422 -15.59 20.09 -32.34
C ALA A 422 -15.44 18.92 -31.35
N GLU A 423 -14.45 18.04 -31.54
CA GLU A 423 -14.20 16.91 -30.64
C GLU A 423 -13.57 17.36 -29.30
N ILE A 424 -12.85 18.49 -29.26
CA ILE A 424 -12.21 19.00 -28.04
C ILE A 424 -13.21 19.16 -26.88
N PRO A 425 -14.29 19.96 -27.00
CA PRO A 425 -15.27 20.11 -25.92
C PRO A 425 -16.00 18.80 -25.59
N GLN A 426 -16.19 17.90 -26.56
CA GLN A 426 -16.82 16.60 -26.31
C GLN A 426 -15.93 15.69 -25.46
N ILE A 427 -14.61 15.71 -25.68
CA ILE A 427 -13.66 15.00 -24.81
C ILE A 427 -13.72 15.58 -23.39
N VAL A 428 -13.74 16.91 -23.25
CA VAL A 428 -13.85 17.57 -21.94
C VAL A 428 -15.11 17.11 -21.21
N GLU A 429 -16.27 17.14 -21.87
CA GLU A 429 -17.55 16.69 -21.28
C GLU A 429 -17.49 15.22 -20.82
N ARG A 430 -16.85 14.33 -21.61
CA ARG A 430 -16.68 12.92 -21.21
C ARG A 430 -15.77 12.77 -19.99
N VAL A 431 -14.69 13.56 -19.92
CA VAL A 431 -13.81 13.59 -18.74
C VAL A 431 -14.56 14.07 -17.50
N GLU A 432 -15.33 15.17 -17.61
CA GLU A 432 -16.15 15.70 -16.52
C GLU A 432 -17.16 14.67 -16.01
N LYS A 433 -17.91 14.03 -16.91
CA LYS A 433 -18.89 12.99 -16.56
C LYS A 433 -18.25 11.85 -15.77
N SER A 434 -17.07 11.40 -16.20
CA SER A 434 -16.34 10.33 -15.52
C SER A 434 -15.82 10.77 -14.15
N LEU A 435 -15.32 12.00 -14.01
CA LEU A 435 -14.85 12.54 -12.73
C LEU A 435 -16.00 12.79 -11.74
N ASP A 436 -17.13 13.33 -12.21
CA ASP A 436 -18.34 13.58 -11.41
C ASP A 436 -18.95 12.28 -10.83
N THR A 437 -18.63 11.13 -11.44
CA THR A 437 -19.09 9.80 -11.04
C THR A 437 -17.98 8.89 -10.51
N PHE A 438 -16.80 9.44 -10.22
CA PHE A 438 -15.65 8.74 -9.62
C PHE A 438 -15.07 7.57 -10.46
N HIS A 439 -15.16 7.68 -11.80
CA HIS A 439 -14.56 6.76 -12.79
C HIS A 439 -13.24 7.35 -13.34
N PHE A 440 -12.19 7.37 -12.51
CA PHE A 440 -10.92 8.04 -12.81
C PHE A 440 -10.14 7.37 -13.96
N ARG A 441 -10.24 6.05 -14.10
CA ARG A 441 -9.66 5.30 -15.22
C ARG A 441 -10.21 5.75 -16.57
N ASP A 442 -11.53 5.85 -16.64
CA ASP A 442 -12.21 6.28 -17.85
C ASP A 442 -11.94 7.76 -18.13
N ALA A 443 -11.93 8.60 -17.09
CA ALA A 443 -11.56 10.00 -17.21
C ALA A 443 -10.13 10.17 -17.77
N LEU A 444 -9.14 9.44 -17.26
CA LEU A 444 -7.77 9.49 -17.76
C LEU A 444 -7.67 9.01 -19.21
N LYS A 445 -8.39 7.94 -19.55
CA LYS A 445 -8.43 7.39 -20.91
C LYS A 445 -8.99 8.40 -21.90
N GLU A 446 -10.08 9.08 -21.55
CA GLU A 446 -10.69 10.14 -22.37
C GLU A 446 -9.77 11.36 -22.47
N ALA A 447 -9.14 11.79 -21.38
CA ALA A 447 -8.17 12.88 -21.42
C ALA A 447 -6.98 12.57 -22.36
N MET A 448 -6.47 11.33 -22.33
CA MET A 448 -5.42 10.87 -23.25
C MET A 448 -5.90 10.81 -24.72
N ASN A 449 -7.21 10.67 -24.98
CA ASN A 449 -7.75 10.70 -26.33
C ASN A 449 -7.54 12.07 -27.01
N LEU A 450 -7.41 13.17 -26.26
CA LEU A 450 -7.10 14.48 -26.83
C LEU A 450 -5.68 14.51 -27.43
N ALA A 451 -4.70 13.89 -26.76
CA ALA A 451 -3.35 13.74 -27.32
C ALA A 451 -3.32 12.78 -28.52
N ARG A 452 -4.15 11.72 -28.50
CA ARG A 452 -4.30 10.80 -29.65
C ARG A 452 -4.94 11.50 -30.85
N LEU A 453 -5.95 12.35 -30.62
CA LEU A 453 -6.61 13.15 -31.65
C LEU A 453 -5.58 14.07 -32.33
N GLY A 454 -4.78 14.80 -31.55
CA GLY A 454 -3.72 15.66 -32.07
C GLY A 454 -2.66 14.89 -32.88
N ASN A 455 -2.19 13.75 -32.36
CA ASN A 455 -1.24 12.89 -33.08
C ASN A 455 -1.80 12.39 -34.42
N LYS A 456 -3.04 11.91 -34.42
CA LYS A 456 -3.73 11.45 -35.62
C LYS A 456 -3.86 12.58 -36.64
N TYR A 457 -4.31 13.75 -36.20
CA TYR A 457 -4.46 14.92 -37.05
C TYR A 457 -3.12 15.34 -37.70
N LEU A 458 -2.02 15.38 -36.93
CA LEU A 458 -0.68 15.63 -37.50
C LEU A 458 -0.24 14.53 -38.49
N ALA A 459 -0.55 13.27 -38.20
CA ALA A 459 -0.20 12.15 -39.07
C ALA A 459 -0.96 12.19 -40.40
N ASP A 460 -2.27 12.43 -40.36
CA ASP A 460 -3.14 12.41 -41.53
C ASP A 460 -2.92 13.64 -42.42
N THR A 461 -2.57 14.79 -41.83
CA THR A 461 -2.37 16.05 -42.58
C THR A 461 -0.94 16.26 -43.10
N GLU A 462 0.03 15.50 -42.60
CA GLU A 462 1.43 15.50 -43.04
C GLU A 462 2.05 16.90 -43.29
N PRO A 463 2.05 17.85 -42.33
CA PRO A 463 2.52 19.22 -42.54
C PRO A 463 3.97 19.32 -43.05
N TRP A 464 4.83 18.34 -42.74
CA TRP A 464 6.20 18.26 -43.25
C TRP A 464 6.29 17.99 -44.77
N LYS A 465 5.23 17.45 -45.39
CA LYS A 465 5.10 17.33 -46.84
C LYS A 465 4.39 18.56 -47.41
N VAL A 466 3.28 18.96 -46.81
CA VAL A 466 2.42 20.05 -47.29
C VAL A 466 3.13 21.41 -47.32
N ILE A 467 4.09 21.66 -46.42
CA ILE A 467 4.88 22.91 -46.40
C ILE A 467 5.59 23.22 -47.72
N LYS A 468 5.84 22.21 -48.56
CA LYS A 468 6.48 22.38 -49.87
C LYS A 468 5.56 22.95 -50.94
N THR A 469 4.25 22.88 -50.73
CA THR A 469 3.22 23.24 -51.72
C THR A 469 2.23 24.28 -51.21
N ASP A 470 1.92 24.29 -49.91
CA ASP A 470 0.92 25.17 -49.32
C ASP A 470 1.29 25.53 -47.86
N GLU A 471 2.00 26.65 -47.69
CA GLU A 471 2.36 27.17 -46.37
C GLU A 471 1.12 27.60 -45.55
N GLY A 472 0.10 28.14 -46.22
CA GLY A 472 -1.14 28.60 -45.58
C GLY A 472 -1.88 27.46 -44.90
N ARG A 473 -1.92 26.29 -45.54
CA ARG A 473 -2.48 25.07 -44.94
C ARG A 473 -1.70 24.62 -43.71
N VAL A 474 -0.37 24.69 -43.74
CA VAL A 474 0.48 24.31 -42.59
C VAL A 474 0.30 25.26 -41.41
N LYS A 475 0.06 26.55 -41.66
CA LYS A 475 -0.32 27.51 -40.62
C LYS A 475 -1.60 27.07 -39.89
N THR A 476 -2.64 26.71 -40.62
CA THR A 476 -3.89 26.19 -40.02
C THR A 476 -3.66 24.91 -39.22
N ILE A 477 -2.94 23.93 -39.79
CA ILE A 477 -2.67 22.64 -39.12
C ILE A 477 -1.94 22.86 -37.79
N LEU A 478 -0.84 23.62 -37.81
CA LEU A 478 -0.05 23.83 -36.59
C LEU A 478 -0.78 24.72 -35.59
N ASN A 479 -1.59 25.69 -36.02
CA ASN A 479 -2.45 26.44 -35.11
C ASN A 479 -3.38 25.50 -34.33
N ILE A 480 -4.10 24.60 -35.01
CA ILE A 480 -5.02 23.63 -34.36
C ILE A 480 -4.26 22.70 -33.42
N CYS A 481 -3.08 22.21 -33.81
CA CYS A 481 -2.25 21.37 -32.95
C CYS A 481 -1.81 22.10 -31.67
N LEU A 482 -1.52 23.40 -31.76
CA LEU A 482 -1.18 24.23 -30.61
C LEU A 482 -2.40 24.51 -29.73
N GLN A 483 -3.62 24.68 -30.29
CA GLN A 483 -4.84 24.74 -29.49
C GLN A 483 -5.03 23.45 -28.68
N ILE A 484 -4.89 22.27 -29.31
CA ILE A 484 -4.97 20.97 -28.62
C ILE A 484 -3.91 20.87 -27.52
N SER A 485 -2.67 21.32 -27.80
CA SER A 485 -1.57 21.33 -26.82
C SER A 485 -1.87 22.22 -25.62
N ALA A 486 -2.43 23.41 -25.84
CA ALA A 486 -2.85 24.31 -24.77
C ALA A 486 -3.97 23.68 -23.91
N ASN A 487 -4.98 23.05 -24.52
CA ASN A 487 -6.05 22.35 -23.81
C ASN A 487 -5.52 21.20 -22.94
N LEU A 488 -4.60 20.40 -23.47
CA LEU A 488 -3.96 19.29 -22.73
C LEU A 488 -3.28 19.76 -21.45
N SER A 489 -2.72 20.97 -21.44
CA SER A 489 -2.05 21.55 -20.26
C SER A 489 -2.98 21.77 -19.07
N THR A 490 -4.30 21.84 -19.29
CA THR A 490 -5.29 22.02 -18.22
C THR A 490 -6.10 20.75 -18.00
N LEU A 491 -6.51 20.07 -19.09
CA LEU A 491 -7.26 18.82 -19.01
C LEU A 491 -6.48 17.69 -18.29
N MET A 492 -5.16 17.63 -18.49
CA MET A 492 -4.31 16.61 -17.86
C MET A 492 -3.85 16.98 -16.44
N GLU A 493 -4.08 18.22 -15.99
CA GLU A 493 -3.55 18.71 -14.71
C GLU A 493 -4.07 17.98 -13.48
N PRO A 494 -5.34 17.56 -13.40
CA PRO A 494 -5.81 16.71 -12.30
C PRO A 494 -4.98 15.43 -12.15
N PHE A 495 -4.54 14.84 -13.27
CA PHE A 495 -3.83 13.57 -13.31
C PHE A 495 -2.31 13.74 -13.15
N MET A 496 -1.74 14.69 -13.89
CA MET A 496 -0.30 14.92 -14.02
C MET A 496 0.04 16.41 -13.85
N PRO A 497 0.03 16.92 -12.61
CA PRO A 497 0.19 18.35 -12.35
C PRO A 497 1.55 18.93 -12.79
N PHE A 498 2.64 18.19 -12.62
CA PHE A 498 3.99 18.68 -12.93
C PHE A 498 4.22 18.77 -14.45
N SER A 499 3.77 17.77 -15.19
CA SER A 499 3.85 17.70 -16.65
C SER A 499 2.93 18.73 -17.28
N SER A 500 1.77 18.99 -16.66
CA SER A 500 0.85 20.04 -17.08
C SER A 500 1.45 21.44 -16.89
N GLN A 501 2.15 21.67 -15.78
CA GLN A 501 2.93 22.90 -15.58
C GLN A 501 4.04 23.02 -16.63
N LYS A 502 4.85 21.97 -16.83
CA LYS A 502 5.91 21.94 -17.85
C LYS A 502 5.39 22.22 -19.25
N LEU A 503 4.21 21.71 -19.59
CA LEU A 503 3.56 22.01 -20.87
C LEU A 503 3.12 23.47 -20.97
N ARG A 504 2.61 24.08 -19.89
CA ARG A 504 2.33 25.53 -19.88
C ARG A 504 3.58 26.37 -20.09
N GLU A 505 4.71 25.98 -19.50
CA GLU A 505 6.01 26.64 -19.72
C GLU A 505 6.43 26.54 -21.19
N PHE A 506 6.31 25.37 -21.83
CA PHE A 506 6.59 25.20 -23.26
C PHE A 506 5.67 26.05 -24.14
N MET A 507 4.40 26.17 -23.77
CA MET A 507 3.41 26.97 -24.49
C MET A 507 3.50 28.47 -24.15
N ASN A 508 4.25 28.83 -23.10
CA ASN A 508 4.33 30.17 -22.53
C ASN A 508 2.94 30.77 -22.24
N ILE A 509 2.11 30.02 -21.51
CA ILE A 509 0.75 30.42 -21.15
C ILE A 509 0.52 30.34 -19.64
N ASP A 510 -0.35 31.21 -19.15
CA ASP A 510 -0.88 31.11 -17.79
C ASP A 510 -1.88 29.94 -17.67
N VAL A 511 -2.35 29.71 -16.44
CA VAL A 511 -3.41 28.74 -16.17
C VAL A 511 -4.66 29.10 -16.98
N ILE A 512 -5.18 28.13 -17.73
CA ILE A 512 -6.44 28.27 -18.47
C ILE A 512 -7.59 27.85 -17.54
N ASP A 513 -8.65 28.65 -17.49
CA ASP A 513 -9.87 28.29 -16.78
C ASP A 513 -10.50 27.04 -17.43
N TRP A 514 -10.99 26.10 -16.62
CA TRP A 514 -11.58 24.87 -17.14
C TRP A 514 -12.74 25.11 -18.12
N ALA A 515 -13.55 26.14 -17.86
CA ALA A 515 -14.67 26.55 -18.72
C ALA A 515 -14.23 27.17 -20.07
N LYS A 516 -12.94 27.48 -20.23
CA LYS A 516 -12.36 28.01 -21.47
C LYS A 516 -11.66 26.93 -22.31
N LEU A 517 -11.68 25.67 -21.89
CA LEU A 517 -11.23 24.57 -22.73
C LEU A 517 -12.09 24.50 -24.00
N GLY A 518 -11.45 24.38 -25.16
CA GLY A 518 -12.09 24.44 -26.46
C GLY A 518 -11.17 25.01 -27.55
N ASP A 519 -11.75 25.71 -28.52
CA ASP A 519 -11.01 26.44 -29.54
C ASP A 519 -10.61 27.85 -29.05
N HIS A 520 -9.64 28.47 -29.70
CA HIS A 520 -9.18 29.85 -29.44
C HIS A 520 -8.57 30.09 -28.04
N VAL A 521 -8.01 29.05 -27.42
CA VAL A 521 -7.32 29.13 -26.13
C VAL A 521 -6.05 29.99 -26.22
N ILE A 522 -5.35 29.94 -27.35
CA ILE A 522 -4.16 30.77 -27.61
C ILE A 522 -4.34 31.61 -28.88
N ALA A 523 -3.87 32.85 -28.83
CA ALA A 523 -4.00 33.80 -29.95
C ALA A 523 -2.91 33.59 -31.01
N ALA A 524 -3.21 33.95 -32.26
CA ALA A 524 -2.20 34.03 -33.31
C ALA A 524 -1.14 35.09 -32.97
N GLY A 525 0.11 34.85 -33.35
CA GLY A 525 1.26 35.71 -33.04
C GLY A 525 1.84 35.51 -31.64
N HIS A 526 1.15 34.77 -30.75
CA HIS A 526 1.64 34.39 -29.43
C HIS A 526 2.98 33.67 -29.53
N GLU A 527 3.92 34.02 -28.65
CA GLU A 527 5.27 33.48 -28.63
C GLU A 527 5.36 32.31 -27.66
N LEU A 528 5.78 31.15 -28.17
CA LEU A 528 5.94 29.94 -27.38
C LEU A 528 7.23 29.99 -26.57
N GLY A 529 7.30 29.17 -25.53
CA GLY A 529 8.49 29.00 -24.69
C GLY A 529 9.55 28.10 -25.33
N GLU A 530 10.55 27.74 -24.52
CA GLU A 530 11.57 26.78 -24.93
C GLU A 530 11.02 25.36 -24.90
N ALA A 531 11.10 24.65 -26.03
CA ALA A 531 10.61 23.29 -26.15
C ALA A 531 11.62 22.28 -25.56
N GLY A 532 11.12 21.32 -24.80
CA GLY A 532 11.89 20.18 -24.30
C GLY A 532 11.14 18.85 -24.42
N LEU A 533 11.69 17.80 -23.82
CA LEU A 533 10.97 16.53 -23.68
C LEU A 533 9.99 16.62 -22.52
N LEU A 534 8.72 16.31 -22.77
CA LEU A 534 7.71 16.26 -21.71
C LEU A 534 7.93 15.06 -20.79
N PHE A 535 8.27 13.91 -21.38
CA PHE A 535 8.55 12.65 -20.70
C PHE A 535 9.83 12.01 -21.25
N GLU A 536 10.53 11.27 -20.39
CA GLU A 536 11.73 10.51 -20.75
C GLU A 536 11.42 9.02 -20.74
N LYS A 537 12.14 8.25 -21.57
CA LYS A 537 12.04 6.79 -21.54
C LYS A 537 12.60 6.23 -20.24
N ILE A 538 11.99 5.16 -19.77
CA ILE A 538 12.50 4.36 -18.66
C ILE A 538 13.18 3.12 -19.25
N GLU A 539 14.47 2.98 -18.97
CA GLU A 539 15.31 1.92 -19.50
C GLU A 539 15.07 0.59 -18.80
N ASP A 540 15.27 -0.52 -19.52
CA ASP A 540 15.05 -1.88 -19.01
C ASP A 540 15.89 -2.18 -17.76
N ALA A 541 17.11 -1.66 -17.71
CA ALA A 541 18.01 -1.84 -16.56
C ALA A 541 17.45 -1.22 -15.26
N THR A 542 16.77 -0.06 -15.36
CA THR A 542 16.13 0.59 -14.21
C THR A 542 14.99 -0.27 -13.66
N ILE A 543 14.21 -0.88 -14.55
CA ILE A 543 13.11 -1.78 -14.18
C ILE A 543 13.62 -3.09 -13.60
N GLN A 544 14.65 -3.68 -14.22
CA GLN A 544 15.23 -4.92 -13.72
C GLN A 544 15.78 -4.77 -12.30
N ALA A 545 16.43 -3.64 -11.98
CA ALA A 545 16.90 -3.37 -10.63
C ALA A 545 15.78 -3.38 -9.57
N GLN A 546 14.59 -2.87 -9.92
CA GLN A 546 13.43 -2.88 -9.03
C GLN A 546 12.82 -4.27 -8.86
N VAL A 547 12.75 -5.04 -9.94
CA VAL A 547 12.30 -6.44 -9.89
C VAL A 547 13.25 -7.27 -9.04
N ASP A 548 14.57 -7.11 -9.21
CA ASP A 548 15.58 -7.82 -8.42
C ASP A 548 15.49 -7.46 -6.92
N LYS A 549 15.22 -6.19 -6.58
CA LYS A 549 14.97 -5.74 -5.20
C LYS A 549 13.77 -6.45 -4.57
N LEU A 550 12.67 -6.61 -5.32
CA LEU A 550 11.50 -7.35 -4.85
C LEU A 550 11.82 -8.85 -4.69
N LEU A 551 12.45 -9.47 -5.68
CA LEU A 551 12.83 -10.89 -5.62
C LEU A 551 13.78 -11.20 -4.45
N ALA A 552 14.73 -10.31 -4.16
CA ALA A 552 15.60 -10.43 -2.99
C ALA A 552 14.80 -10.41 -1.69
N THR A 553 13.80 -9.53 -1.59
CA THR A 553 12.89 -9.47 -0.43
C THR A 553 12.06 -10.75 -0.29
N LYS A 554 11.53 -11.26 -1.40
CA LYS A 554 10.79 -12.54 -1.42
C LYS A 554 11.65 -13.69 -0.93
N LYS A 555 12.88 -13.81 -1.44
CA LYS A 555 13.85 -14.83 -1.01
C LYS A 555 14.21 -14.69 0.48
N ALA A 556 14.40 -13.47 0.97
CA ALA A 556 14.68 -13.24 2.39
C ALA A 556 13.50 -13.66 3.29
N ASN A 557 12.27 -13.38 2.87
CA ASN A 557 11.07 -13.82 3.58
C ASN A 557 10.91 -15.34 3.57
N GLU A 558 11.17 -15.99 2.43
CA GLU A 558 11.13 -17.45 2.31
C GLU A 558 12.13 -18.09 3.29
N LEU A 559 13.38 -17.62 3.31
CA LEU A 559 14.40 -18.08 4.24
C LEU A 559 14.03 -17.85 5.71
N ALA A 560 13.45 -16.69 6.04
CA ALA A 560 12.99 -16.38 7.40
C ALA A 560 11.78 -17.24 7.83
N SER A 561 11.01 -17.77 6.87
CA SER A 561 9.83 -18.60 7.12
C SER A 561 10.14 -20.10 7.23
N VAL A 562 11.37 -20.53 6.93
CA VAL A 562 11.75 -21.94 7.03
C VAL A 562 11.70 -22.40 8.48
N LYS A 563 10.73 -23.28 8.77
CA LYS A 563 10.66 -23.98 10.05
C LYS A 563 11.51 -25.23 9.96
N ALA A 564 12.19 -25.58 11.06
CA ALA A 564 12.83 -26.88 11.18
C ALA A 564 11.80 -27.99 10.89
N ALA A 565 12.22 -29.03 10.18
CA ALA A 565 11.36 -30.19 9.95
C ALA A 565 10.88 -30.73 11.31
N PRO A 566 9.60 -31.15 11.43
CA PRO A 566 9.11 -31.78 12.64
C PRO A 566 10.03 -32.92 13.05
N ALA A 567 10.25 -33.07 14.35
CA ALA A 567 10.97 -34.23 14.87
C ALA A 567 10.28 -35.50 14.37
N LYS A 568 11.07 -36.50 13.96
CA LYS A 568 10.55 -37.85 13.69
C LYS A 568 9.97 -38.44 14.98
N GLU A 569 9.16 -39.48 14.83
CA GLU A 569 8.63 -40.23 15.98
C GLU A 569 9.75 -40.66 16.93
N ASN A 570 9.46 -40.67 18.23
CA ASN A 570 10.41 -41.12 19.25
C ASN A 570 10.80 -42.58 18.98
N ILE A 571 12.10 -42.85 18.90
CA ILE A 571 12.65 -44.20 18.84
C ILE A 571 13.08 -44.66 20.22
N GLN A 572 13.22 -45.97 20.41
CA GLN A 572 13.77 -46.51 21.65
C GLN A 572 15.29 -46.31 21.68
N TYR A 573 15.88 -46.20 22.87
CA TYR A 573 17.33 -46.01 23.01
C TYR A 573 18.13 -47.15 22.36
N GLU A 574 17.58 -48.37 22.39
CA GLU A 574 18.13 -49.55 21.75
C GLU A 574 18.26 -49.40 20.23
N ASP A 575 17.39 -48.62 19.58
CA ASP A 575 17.49 -48.35 18.15
C ASP A 575 18.65 -47.42 17.82
N PHE A 576 18.94 -46.44 18.68
CA PHE A 576 20.14 -45.62 18.57
C PHE A 576 21.41 -46.44 18.83
N MET A 577 21.40 -47.31 19.83
CA MET A 577 22.53 -48.21 20.13
C MET A 577 22.84 -49.21 19.01
N LYS A 578 21.89 -49.49 18.12
CA LYS A 578 22.14 -50.27 16.90
C LYS A 578 22.93 -49.48 15.86
N MET A 579 22.98 -48.16 15.91
CA MET A 579 23.74 -47.34 14.96
C MET A 579 25.20 -47.28 15.41
N ASP A 580 26.12 -47.67 14.53
CA ASP A 580 27.55 -47.54 14.79
C ASP A 580 28.08 -46.32 14.04
N ILE A 581 28.18 -45.19 14.74
CA ILE A 581 28.70 -43.93 14.20
C ILE A 581 30.13 -43.74 14.71
N ARG A 582 31.08 -43.58 13.79
CA ARG A 582 32.50 -43.36 14.09
C ARG A 582 32.98 -42.07 13.47
N VAL A 583 33.95 -41.41 14.10
CA VAL A 583 34.71 -40.33 13.46
C VAL A 583 35.76 -40.95 12.54
N GLY A 584 35.67 -40.68 11.24
CA GLY A 584 36.66 -41.10 10.24
C GLY A 584 37.42 -39.91 9.65
N LYS A 585 38.56 -40.17 9.01
CA LYS A 585 39.36 -39.16 8.29
C LYS A 585 39.30 -39.41 6.79
N ILE A 586 38.95 -38.40 6.01
CA ILE A 586 38.95 -38.51 4.55
C ILE A 586 40.40 -38.51 4.06
N ILE A 587 40.83 -39.59 3.43
CA ILE A 587 42.22 -39.75 2.94
C ILE A 587 42.33 -39.60 1.42
N ALA A 588 41.24 -39.84 0.69
CA ALA A 588 41.16 -39.56 -0.74
C ALA A 588 39.73 -39.13 -1.12
N ALA A 589 39.63 -38.29 -2.14
CA ALA A 589 38.35 -37.83 -2.68
C ALA A 589 38.45 -37.69 -4.20
N GLU A 590 37.43 -38.12 -4.92
CA GLU A 590 37.33 -37.93 -6.37
C GLU A 590 35.87 -37.72 -6.81
N LYS A 591 35.65 -36.91 -7.85
CA LYS A 591 34.30 -36.74 -8.41
C LYS A 591 33.88 -38.01 -9.14
N VAL A 592 32.65 -38.45 -8.93
CA VAL A 592 32.12 -39.63 -9.63
C VAL A 592 31.78 -39.26 -11.08
N ALA A 593 32.30 -40.02 -12.04
CA ALA A 593 32.03 -39.79 -13.46
C ALA A 593 30.52 -39.84 -13.76
N LYS A 594 30.07 -39.02 -14.72
CA LYS A 594 28.67 -38.96 -15.20
C LYS A 594 27.65 -38.48 -14.15
N THR A 595 28.09 -37.78 -13.10
CA THR A 595 27.21 -37.07 -12.16
C THR A 595 27.90 -35.81 -11.62
N LYS A 596 27.13 -34.73 -11.41
CA LYS A 596 27.62 -33.50 -10.77
C LYS A 596 27.47 -33.54 -9.24
N LYS A 597 26.68 -34.49 -8.72
CA LYS A 597 26.25 -34.53 -7.31
C LYS A 597 27.12 -35.42 -6.42
N LEU A 598 27.70 -36.48 -6.97
CA LEU A 598 28.36 -37.51 -6.16
C LEU A 598 29.88 -37.35 -6.13
N MET A 599 30.43 -37.50 -4.93
CA MET A 599 31.86 -37.62 -4.67
C MET A 599 32.13 -39.00 -4.07
N LYS A 600 33.16 -39.68 -4.58
CA LYS A 600 33.69 -40.90 -3.98
C LYS A 600 34.79 -40.51 -3.00
N LEU A 601 34.65 -40.98 -1.77
CA LEU A 601 35.53 -40.68 -0.66
C LEU A 601 36.12 -42.00 -0.16
N THR A 602 37.43 -42.04 0.04
CA THR A 602 38.07 -43.07 0.84
C THR A 602 38.25 -42.51 2.24
N VAL A 603 37.63 -43.16 3.22
CA VAL A 603 37.62 -42.71 4.62
C VAL A 603 38.29 -43.76 5.50
N ASP A 604 39.33 -43.36 6.21
CA ASP A 604 39.93 -44.14 7.29
C ASP A 604 39.01 -44.08 8.52
N THR A 605 38.39 -45.20 8.86
CA THR A 605 37.47 -45.30 10.00
C THR A 605 38.18 -45.72 11.29
N GLY A 606 39.52 -45.89 11.27
CA GLY A 606 40.29 -46.48 12.38
C GLY A 606 40.09 -47.99 12.57
N ILE A 607 39.12 -48.59 11.88
CA ILE A 607 38.86 -50.03 11.83
C ILE A 607 39.34 -50.57 10.48
N ASP A 608 38.95 -49.88 9.41
CA ASP A 608 39.23 -50.20 8.01
C ASP A 608 39.20 -48.92 7.14
N GLU A 609 39.66 -49.02 5.90
CA GLU A 609 39.46 -47.98 4.89
C GLU A 609 38.21 -48.30 4.08
N ARG A 610 37.26 -47.36 4.01
CA ARG A 610 35.98 -47.55 3.33
C ARG A 610 35.79 -46.61 2.16
N THR A 611 35.19 -47.13 1.10
CA THR A 611 34.67 -46.32 0.01
C THR A 611 33.25 -45.83 0.35
N ILE A 612 33.06 -44.52 0.43
CA ILE A 612 31.77 -43.87 0.67
C ILE A 612 31.45 -42.95 -0.49
N VAL A 613 30.25 -43.09 -1.06
CA VAL A 613 29.76 -42.21 -2.13
C VAL A 613 28.76 -41.23 -1.52
N SER A 614 29.11 -39.95 -1.50
CA SER A 614 28.32 -38.89 -0.86
C SER A 614 27.84 -37.83 -1.86
N GLY A 615 26.66 -37.25 -1.61
CA GLY A 615 26.00 -36.25 -2.46
C GLY A 615 26.57 -34.83 -2.37
N ILE A 616 27.84 -34.68 -2.00
CA ILE A 616 28.43 -33.39 -1.61
C ILE A 616 29.18 -32.66 -2.72
N ALA A 617 29.24 -33.20 -3.94
CA ALA A 617 30.10 -32.67 -5.01
C ALA A 617 29.63 -31.32 -5.60
N GLU A 618 28.40 -30.89 -5.30
CA GLU A 618 27.88 -29.55 -5.62
C GLU A 618 28.25 -28.51 -4.56
N HIS A 619 28.69 -28.94 -3.37
CA HIS A 619 29.01 -28.07 -2.23
C HIS A 619 30.50 -28.01 -1.90
N TYR A 620 31.27 -29.05 -2.25
CA TYR A 620 32.70 -29.13 -1.94
C TYR A 620 33.53 -29.67 -3.12
N THR A 621 34.79 -29.27 -3.21
CA THR A 621 35.78 -29.87 -4.10
C THR A 621 36.53 -31.01 -3.41
N PRO A 622 37.12 -31.97 -4.17
CA PRO A 622 37.93 -33.05 -3.59
C PRO A 622 39.06 -32.55 -2.68
N GLU A 623 39.71 -31.45 -3.06
CA GLU A 623 40.84 -30.87 -2.34
C GLU A 623 40.41 -30.27 -0.99
N GLU A 624 39.20 -29.73 -0.91
CA GLU A 624 38.67 -29.12 0.32
C GLU A 624 38.36 -30.14 1.41
N VAL A 625 38.05 -31.38 1.03
CA VAL A 625 37.54 -32.41 1.95
C VAL A 625 38.62 -33.38 2.44
N ILE A 626 39.71 -33.56 1.69
CA ILE A 626 40.82 -34.43 2.11
C ILE A 626 41.43 -33.90 3.40
N GLY A 627 41.66 -34.80 4.36
CA GLY A 627 42.19 -34.50 5.68
C GLY A 627 41.15 -34.12 6.73
N ARG A 628 39.89 -33.83 6.34
CA ARG A 628 38.83 -33.51 7.30
C ARG A 628 38.39 -34.75 8.09
N GLN A 629 38.04 -34.52 9.36
CA GLN A 629 37.33 -35.51 10.17
C GLN A 629 35.83 -35.41 9.93
N VAL A 630 35.14 -36.54 9.82
CA VAL A 630 33.72 -36.61 9.53
C VAL A 630 33.05 -37.71 10.34
N SER A 631 31.80 -37.50 10.75
CA SER A 631 30.98 -38.56 11.35
C SER A 631 30.45 -39.51 10.28
N VAL A 632 30.73 -40.80 10.45
CA VAL A 632 30.38 -41.87 9.51
C VAL A 632 29.55 -42.93 10.21
N LEU A 633 28.36 -43.22 9.67
CA LEU A 633 27.60 -44.42 10.04
C LEU A 633 28.18 -45.62 9.31
N VAL A 634 28.88 -46.50 10.05
CA VAL A 634 29.72 -47.57 9.48
C VAL A 634 29.00 -48.92 9.36
N ASN A 635 27.86 -49.11 10.02
CA ASN A 635 27.15 -50.39 10.01
C ASN A 635 25.87 -50.41 9.17
N LEU A 636 25.76 -49.50 8.19
CA LEU A 636 24.77 -49.62 7.11
C LEU A 636 25.17 -50.69 6.11
N GLU A 637 24.18 -51.38 5.56
CA GLU A 637 24.40 -52.34 4.46
C GLU A 637 25.02 -51.63 3.23
N PRO A 638 26.09 -52.21 2.63
CA PRO A 638 26.70 -51.63 1.45
C PRO A 638 25.72 -51.51 0.28
N LYS A 639 25.70 -50.34 -0.38
CA LYS A 639 24.78 -50.06 -1.48
C LYS A 639 25.52 -49.62 -2.74
N PRO A 640 25.25 -50.21 -3.92
CA PRO A 640 25.82 -49.73 -5.17
C PRO A 640 25.18 -48.39 -5.56
N LEU A 641 26.02 -47.36 -5.72
CA LEU A 641 25.65 -46.03 -6.18
C LEU A 641 26.45 -45.72 -7.44
N LYS A 642 25.76 -45.63 -8.60
CA LYS A 642 26.38 -45.36 -9.91
C LYS A 642 27.57 -46.28 -10.24
N GLY A 643 27.49 -47.55 -9.85
CA GLY A 643 28.52 -48.56 -10.10
C GLY A 643 29.64 -48.63 -9.07
N ILE A 644 29.62 -47.78 -8.04
CA ILE A 644 30.56 -47.80 -6.91
C ILE A 644 29.82 -48.31 -5.68
N VAL A 645 30.38 -49.29 -4.96
CA VAL A 645 29.78 -49.79 -3.72
C VAL A 645 30.11 -48.82 -2.58
N SER A 646 29.09 -48.17 -2.01
CA SER A 646 29.23 -47.30 -0.84
C SER A 646 29.06 -48.13 0.44
N GLN A 647 30.04 -48.08 1.34
CA GLN A 647 30.15 -48.92 2.54
C GLN A 647 29.93 -48.14 3.85
N GLY A 648 29.18 -47.05 3.78
CA GLY A 648 28.85 -46.20 4.91
C GLY A 648 28.11 -44.94 4.45
N MET A 649 27.77 -44.09 5.42
CA MET A 649 27.14 -42.79 5.18
C MET A 649 27.82 -41.71 6.01
N ILE A 650 28.24 -40.62 5.36
CA ILE A 650 28.73 -39.43 6.06
C ILE A 650 27.53 -38.59 6.50
N LEU A 651 27.54 -38.14 7.75
CA LEU A 651 26.49 -37.29 8.31
C LEU A 651 26.77 -35.82 7.97
N MET A 652 25.75 -35.15 7.45
CA MET A 652 25.78 -33.73 7.06
C MET A 652 24.60 -33.01 7.72
N ALA A 653 24.81 -31.77 8.12
CA ALA A 653 23.74 -30.83 8.44
C ALA A 653 23.35 -30.08 7.16
N GLU A 654 22.04 -29.92 6.92
CA GLU A 654 21.49 -29.15 5.80
C GLU A 654 20.86 -27.86 6.34
N ASN A 655 21.29 -26.72 5.80
CA ASN A 655 20.70 -25.42 6.12
C ASN A 655 19.40 -25.18 5.34
N ALA A 656 18.63 -24.17 5.75
CA ALA A 656 17.39 -23.75 5.10
C ALA A 656 17.54 -23.41 3.59
N ASP A 657 18.75 -23.01 3.17
CA ASP A 657 19.09 -22.71 1.78
C ASP A 657 19.57 -23.94 0.97
N GLY A 658 19.55 -25.13 1.57
CA GLY A 658 20.02 -26.39 1.00
C GLY A 658 21.54 -26.58 1.05
N SER A 659 22.30 -25.68 1.67
CA SER A 659 23.75 -25.85 1.83
C SER A 659 24.07 -26.95 2.85
N LEU A 660 25.06 -27.80 2.53
CA LEU A 660 25.50 -28.90 3.39
C LEU A 660 26.74 -28.51 4.21
N SER A 661 26.76 -28.89 5.48
CA SER A 661 27.90 -28.74 6.40
C SER A 661 28.26 -30.08 7.05
N PHE A 662 29.55 -30.38 7.19
CA PHE A 662 29.98 -31.62 7.86
C PHE A 662 29.62 -31.61 9.34
N VAL A 663 29.16 -32.77 9.84
CA VAL A 663 29.09 -33.02 11.29
C VAL A 663 30.45 -33.54 11.74
N THR A 664 31.18 -32.73 12.50
CA THR A 664 32.56 -33.01 12.94
C THR A 664 32.70 -32.83 14.45
N PRO A 665 33.62 -33.54 15.12
CA PRO A 665 33.94 -33.23 16.51
C PRO A 665 34.55 -31.82 16.63
N ASP A 666 34.36 -31.19 17.79
CA ASP A 666 34.93 -29.87 18.10
C ASP A 666 36.46 -29.91 18.26
N LYS A 667 37.01 -31.09 18.55
CA LYS A 667 38.43 -31.37 18.72
C LYS A 667 38.84 -32.54 17.84
N GLU A 668 40.11 -32.55 17.43
CA GLU A 668 40.66 -33.69 16.71
C GLU A 668 40.67 -34.94 17.59
N VAL A 669 40.06 -36.02 17.11
CA VAL A 669 40.03 -37.32 17.79
C VAL A 669 40.71 -38.39 16.96
N LYS A 670 41.00 -39.56 17.53
CA LYS A 670 41.55 -40.67 16.75
C LYS A 670 40.48 -41.21 15.78
N PRO A 671 40.80 -41.50 14.50
CA PRO A 671 39.90 -42.26 13.64
C PRO A 671 39.40 -43.52 14.34
N GLY A 672 38.10 -43.80 14.25
CA GLY A 672 37.43 -44.90 14.95
C GLY A 672 36.88 -44.56 16.33
N SER A 673 37.02 -43.31 16.78
CA SER A 673 36.33 -42.83 17.98
C SER A 673 34.81 -42.92 17.78
N GLU A 674 34.11 -43.49 18.77
CA GLU A 674 32.66 -43.67 18.74
C GLU A 674 31.92 -42.35 19.01
N VAL A 675 30.88 -42.08 18.24
CA VAL A 675 29.91 -41.02 18.53
C VAL A 675 28.77 -41.66 19.34
N ARG A 676 28.62 -41.24 20.60
CA ARG A 676 27.66 -41.79 21.57
C ARG A 676 26.72 -40.73 22.10
#